data_AF-A0A914AQE5-F1
#
_entry.id   AF-A0A914AQE5-F1
#
_cell.length_a   1.000
_cell.length_b   1.000
_cell.length_c   1.000
_cell.angle_alpha   90.00
_cell.angle_beta   90.00
_cell.angle_gamma   90.00
#
_symmetry.space_group_name_H-M   'P 1'
#
loop_
_entity.id
_entity.type
_entity.pdbx_description
1 polymer ?
#
loop_
_entity_poly.entity_id
_entity_poly.type
_entity_poly.pdbx_seq_one_letter_code
_entity_poly.pdbx_strand_id
1 'polypeptide(L)'
;MDGQPQAAVRERDTQDEAGPSRLPGESSINDKTLFIVAERLGPEWVQLALELCITRIQIQTIERVYPQNTIRQGLEMLGTWTLAQPTSIELQKTTLRAALRNIGRADIFCESCINDKILSDVASRLGDGWVTLALQLDFTLTQVKTIETNYPQETKRQGLEMLETWKHDQSISVEQQITTLGAALKNIRRTDIADFLKDFPTLLIKTNAPWKETKTARATGNWDGPRHQVAAIIESCDGVLEQVNQGSVTFVVRIMSREGLDKLWRMYTSGELAKKLTELLITEELTTEDKSIRDIQATIPKNDYDQACGFFDELKNQRKEFPTVSVETDASLKGTETARATGNLRMDIADSNDWEGQDYRRHQVSAVLESCDGVLEQGNPGSGTFVVRIMSREGLDKLWRMYTTGELGKKLTEILITEELTTEDKSDLAIQATIPENYYDQACGFFDELEKDQQKDEEDSSGMMDVEHKELGESSPAKTGYSSDPAEQSAERSAEKLEILHTTTEGAFTFEVMQADTMDTTTEGFTGASITAEEDPIEALTGTVANLKLASRRTLATPVGHFHLSLLCNRSRLTDITADFKRGHLLAYLEEKRMKAERHAIRNLLGVLAYRQENDRQGALDYFNHILSPGEDPDNLNAMANRHFVMSTSRGGIPVAAPDEPDLSTKEGKRAQARRYAEQAFALIDEKNNDAIYYERSSRVLELCNQAMELAGHLVDLDESNDWKYLAGEASYEMLRKTMKTIETHDEACQAMNNAVWSFWTIAEHPSTDVNMKSSAWVHIGVLFSWVSKWNVPIGDVPESLSEFIDDPERCVRKAREIVPDSPQVLNYLARFRSQAGDVEEALRLYEESILLPSTKENFFAYSSRAELCLKEHKRAVSADAPDRRHLDQAKDDLEYILTKHESPLDYAMLADVCLQMAKIPIDSATRQEYLTKALHNCFISENCQRGNERDQLYNVRGRCQCLLGQHRRARESFKLGMRCEKKLGYRWGECGSLLADCEDHHRLGDDY
;
A
#
# COMPACT_ATOMS: atom_id res chain seq x y z
N MET A 1 12.02 73.42 52.40
CA MET A 1 11.36 74.24 51.36
C MET A 1 10.33 73.34 50.69
N ASP A 2 9.11 73.40 51.23
CA ASP A 2 7.85 73.68 50.53
C ASP A 2 7.53 72.88 49.24
N GLY A 3 6.38 72.18 49.22
CA GLY A 3 5.93 71.45 48.01
C GLY A 3 4.78 70.43 48.13
N GLN A 4 3.92 70.50 49.15
CA GLN A 4 2.66 69.72 49.23
C GLN A 4 1.50 70.47 48.49
N PRO A 5 0.33 69.86 48.14
CA PRO A 5 -0.37 68.84 48.93
C PRO A 5 -1.12 67.69 48.20
N GLN A 6 -1.74 66.87 49.06
CA GLN A 6 -2.57 65.67 48.89
C GLN A 6 -3.80 65.77 47.96
N ALA A 7 -4.20 64.62 47.36
CA ALA A 7 -5.57 64.07 47.33
C ALA A 7 -5.58 62.64 46.73
N ALA A 8 -6.55 61.74 46.94
CA ALA A 8 -7.35 61.42 48.13
C ALA A 8 -8.11 60.07 47.96
N VAL A 9 -8.02 59.17 48.95
CA VAL A 9 -9.08 58.27 49.46
C VAL A 9 -10.03 57.54 48.48
N ARG A 10 -9.84 56.22 48.29
CA ARG A 10 -10.82 55.19 48.74
C ARG A 10 -10.39 53.74 48.50
N GLU A 11 -10.53 52.92 49.54
CA GLU A 11 -10.81 51.48 49.45
C GLU A 11 -12.33 51.27 49.24
N ARG A 12 -12.72 50.21 48.53
CA ARG A 12 -14.06 49.61 48.54
C ARG A 12 -14.00 48.16 48.06
N ASP A 13 -14.80 47.32 48.71
CA ASP A 13 -15.03 45.92 48.33
C ASP A 13 -16.10 45.78 47.22
N THR A 14 -15.85 44.82 46.33
CA THR A 14 -16.80 44.06 45.49
C THR A 14 -16.04 42.80 45.06
N GLN A 15 -16.24 41.64 45.68
CA GLN A 15 -17.34 40.68 45.44
C GLN A 15 -17.46 40.20 43.98
N ASP A 16 -17.23 38.89 43.82
CA ASP A 16 -18.01 37.93 43.05
C ASP A 16 -18.39 38.24 41.59
N GLU A 17 -17.55 37.79 40.65
CA GLU A 17 -18.04 37.08 39.46
C GLU A 17 -17.29 35.75 39.29
N ALA A 18 -17.84 34.68 39.87
CA ALA A 18 -17.43 33.32 39.54
C ALA A 18 -18.03 32.95 38.18
N GLY A 19 -17.17 32.68 37.18
CA GLY A 19 -17.61 32.29 35.84
C GLY A 19 -18.47 31.01 35.87
N PRO A 20 -19.48 30.89 34.98
CA PRO A 20 -20.44 29.80 35.03
C PRO A 20 -19.75 28.45 34.79
N SER A 21 -19.70 27.63 35.84
CA SER A 21 -19.20 26.26 35.76
C SER A 21 -20.20 25.41 34.99
N ARG A 22 -19.93 25.15 33.69
CA ARG A 22 -20.75 24.25 32.87
C ARG A 22 -20.81 22.86 33.53
N LEU A 23 -22.00 22.27 33.55
CA LEU A 23 -22.19 20.90 34.01
C LEU A 23 -21.58 19.92 32.99
N PRO A 24 -20.94 18.82 33.44
CA PRO A 24 -20.41 17.80 32.53
C PRO A 24 -21.58 17.06 31.86
N GLY A 25 -21.86 17.42 30.60
CA GLY A 25 -22.97 16.82 29.82
C GLY A 25 -23.46 17.67 28.64
N GLU A 26 -23.18 18.97 28.59
CA GLU A 26 -23.49 19.79 27.42
C GLU A 26 -22.55 19.44 26.25
N SER A 27 -23.09 18.72 25.26
CA SER A 27 -22.36 18.28 24.06
C SER A 27 -22.04 19.45 23.12
N SER A 28 -20.77 19.65 22.79
CA SER A 28 -20.29 20.56 21.74
C SER A 28 -20.26 19.90 20.36
N ILE A 29 -19.82 20.62 19.32
CA ILE A 29 -19.27 19.97 18.12
C ILE A 29 -18.15 19.02 18.56
N ASN A 30 -18.14 17.79 18.04
CA ASN A 30 -17.18 16.77 18.46
C ASN A 30 -15.75 17.08 17.98
N ASP A 31 -14.75 16.69 18.77
CA ASP A 31 -13.35 17.02 18.53
C ASP A 31 -12.80 16.49 17.20
N LYS A 32 -13.33 15.38 16.68
CA LYS A 32 -12.93 14.84 15.37
C LYS A 32 -13.39 15.74 14.23
N THR A 33 -14.60 16.29 14.29
CA THR A 33 -15.06 17.31 13.34
C THR A 33 -14.21 18.57 13.45
N LEU A 34 -13.88 19.04 14.67
CA LEU A 34 -13.01 20.21 14.85
C LEU A 34 -11.57 19.96 14.32
N PHE A 35 -11.04 18.75 14.49
CA PHE A 35 -9.74 18.36 13.95
C PHE A 35 -9.71 18.39 12.41
N ILE A 36 -10.71 17.80 11.74
CA ILE A 36 -10.82 17.82 10.27
C ILE A 36 -10.92 19.25 9.74
N VAL A 37 -11.62 20.14 10.47
CA VAL A 37 -11.71 21.56 10.14
C VAL A 37 -10.34 22.24 10.28
N ALA A 38 -9.63 22.01 11.38
CA ALA A 38 -8.29 22.58 11.62
C ALA A 38 -7.24 22.09 10.60
N GLU A 39 -7.29 20.82 10.23
CA GLU A 39 -6.42 20.19 9.23
C GLU A 39 -6.61 20.82 7.84
N ARG A 40 -7.86 20.97 7.39
CA ARG A 40 -8.19 21.52 6.05
C ARG A 40 -8.04 23.04 5.91
N LEU A 41 -8.00 23.79 7.01
CA LEU A 41 -7.81 25.24 7.00
C LEU A 41 -6.39 25.66 6.65
N GLY A 42 -5.37 24.90 7.05
CA GLY A 42 -3.98 25.32 6.93
C GLY A 42 -3.78 26.74 7.50
N PRO A 43 -3.11 27.67 6.79
CA PRO A 43 -2.88 29.04 7.28
C PRO A 43 -4.13 29.93 7.33
N GLU A 44 -5.25 29.51 6.73
CA GLU A 44 -6.49 30.31 6.66
C GLU A 44 -7.27 30.29 7.99
N TRP A 45 -6.82 29.52 8.99
CA TRP A 45 -7.40 29.51 10.33
C TRP A 45 -7.48 30.91 10.96
N VAL A 46 -6.54 31.81 10.64
CA VAL A 46 -6.53 33.21 11.10
C VAL A 46 -7.71 34.00 10.54
N GLN A 47 -8.13 33.72 9.31
CA GLN A 47 -9.29 34.35 8.69
C GLN A 47 -10.57 33.81 9.33
N LEU A 48 -10.66 32.49 9.51
CA LEU A 48 -11.80 31.88 10.20
C LEU A 48 -11.93 32.39 11.64
N ALA A 49 -10.81 32.56 12.35
CA ALA A 49 -10.80 33.10 13.71
C ALA A 49 -11.50 34.46 13.80
N LEU A 50 -11.27 35.34 12.82
CA LEU A 50 -11.88 36.68 12.78
C LEU A 50 -13.38 36.61 12.48
N GLU A 51 -13.82 35.76 11.55
CA GLU A 51 -15.25 35.52 11.26
C GLU A 51 -15.98 34.83 12.42
N LEU A 52 -15.27 34.01 13.20
CA LEU A 52 -15.75 33.40 14.45
C LEU A 52 -15.64 34.34 15.68
N CYS A 53 -15.34 35.62 15.47
CA CYS A 53 -15.20 36.67 16.48
C CYS A 53 -14.11 36.45 17.55
N ILE A 54 -13.10 35.60 17.28
CA ILE A 54 -11.92 35.49 18.13
C ILE A 54 -11.04 36.73 17.97
N THR A 55 -10.61 37.28 19.10
CA THR A 55 -9.84 38.53 19.11
C THR A 55 -8.42 38.34 18.57
N ARG A 56 -7.83 39.39 17.99
CA ARG A 56 -6.43 39.39 17.56
C ARG A 56 -5.43 39.05 18.67
N ILE A 57 -5.79 39.32 19.94
CA ILE A 57 -4.95 38.98 21.10
C ILE A 57 -4.94 37.46 21.34
N GLN A 58 -6.09 36.79 21.18
CA GLN A 58 -6.17 35.33 21.23
C GLN A 58 -5.44 34.69 20.04
N ILE A 59 -5.62 35.22 18.82
CA ILE A 59 -4.86 34.78 17.62
C ILE A 59 -3.35 34.85 17.87
N GLN A 60 -2.84 36.01 18.30
CA GLN A 60 -1.41 36.19 18.62
C GLN A 60 -0.92 35.31 19.78
N THR A 61 -1.80 34.95 20.72
CA THR A 61 -1.48 34.01 21.80
C THR A 61 -1.33 32.59 21.24
N ILE A 62 -2.24 32.17 20.37
CA ILE A 62 -2.23 30.86 19.70
C ILE A 62 -1.01 30.72 18.76
N GLU A 63 -0.74 31.75 17.93
CA GLU A 63 0.46 31.82 17.08
C GLU A 63 1.77 31.67 17.87
N ARG A 64 1.85 32.31 19.05
CA ARG A 64 3.03 32.28 19.92
C ARG A 64 3.18 30.97 20.70
N VAL A 65 2.08 30.30 21.05
CA VAL A 65 2.10 29.02 21.78
C VAL A 65 2.40 27.85 20.84
N TYR A 66 1.92 27.91 19.59
CA TYR A 66 2.13 26.86 18.60
C TYR A 66 2.77 27.42 17.31
N PRO A 67 4.03 27.91 17.35
CA PRO A 67 4.70 28.45 16.17
C PRO A 67 4.79 27.39 15.05
N GLN A 68 4.55 27.83 13.80
CA GLN A 68 4.53 27.03 12.56
C GLN A 68 3.54 25.85 12.47
N ASN A 69 2.90 25.40 13.55
CA ASN A 69 1.95 24.29 13.52
C ASN A 69 0.52 24.79 13.26
N THR A 70 0.17 25.07 12.01
CA THR A 70 -1.14 25.61 11.60
C THR A 70 -2.32 24.74 12.01
N ILE A 71 -2.17 23.41 12.00
CA ILE A 71 -3.22 22.46 12.42
C ILE A 71 -3.49 22.63 13.91
N ARG A 72 -2.44 22.69 14.75
CA ARG A 72 -2.59 22.89 16.20
C ARG A 72 -3.10 24.28 16.54
N GLN A 73 -2.68 25.31 15.79
CA GLN A 73 -3.22 26.67 15.90
C GLN A 73 -4.72 26.70 15.59
N GLY A 74 -5.15 26.09 14.48
CA GLY A 74 -6.56 25.98 14.10
C GLY A 74 -7.40 25.21 15.10
N LEU A 75 -6.86 24.13 15.67
CA LEU A 75 -7.56 23.32 16.69
C LEU A 75 -7.74 24.09 18.01
N GLU A 76 -6.72 24.79 18.50
CA GLU A 76 -6.82 25.64 19.69
C GLU A 76 -7.79 26.81 19.49
N MET A 77 -7.81 27.37 18.28
CA MET A 77 -8.76 28.42 17.88
C MET A 77 -10.21 27.91 17.90
N LEU A 78 -10.48 26.75 17.30
CA LEU A 78 -11.82 26.14 17.31
C LEU A 78 -12.26 25.73 18.72
N GLY A 79 -11.34 25.21 19.54
CA GLY A 79 -11.59 24.94 20.97
C GLY A 79 -11.95 26.22 21.73
N THR A 80 -11.15 27.28 21.58
CA THR A 80 -11.40 28.60 22.16
C THR A 80 -12.77 29.16 21.75
N TRP A 81 -13.17 28.98 20.49
CA TRP A 81 -14.47 29.42 19.98
C TRP A 81 -15.64 28.59 20.54
N THR A 82 -15.58 27.26 20.51
CA THR A 82 -16.67 26.40 21.05
C THR A 82 -16.89 26.59 22.56
N LEU A 83 -15.84 26.91 23.31
CA LEU A 83 -15.94 27.29 24.73
C LEU A 83 -16.63 28.65 24.91
N ALA A 84 -16.43 29.61 23.99
CA ALA A 84 -17.00 30.95 24.07
C ALA A 84 -18.45 31.08 23.54
N GLN A 85 -18.91 30.15 22.69
CA GLN A 85 -20.27 30.19 22.11
C GLN A 85 -21.36 29.60 23.03
N PRO A 86 -22.64 29.98 22.85
CA PRO A 86 -23.77 29.36 23.53
C PRO A 86 -23.95 27.88 23.15
N THR A 87 -24.78 27.18 23.93
CA THR A 87 -24.69 25.72 24.18
C THR A 87 -25.42 24.82 23.17
N SER A 88 -25.93 25.36 22.06
CA SER A 88 -26.58 24.55 21.01
C SER A 88 -25.60 24.15 19.90
N ILE A 89 -25.40 22.84 19.70
CA ILE A 89 -24.59 22.28 18.61
C ILE A 89 -25.02 22.86 17.26
N GLU A 90 -26.32 22.87 16.95
CA GLU A 90 -26.77 23.31 15.62
C GLU A 90 -26.59 24.82 15.41
N LEU A 91 -26.59 25.62 16.49
CA LEU A 91 -26.18 27.02 16.39
C LEU A 91 -24.67 27.15 16.14
N GLN A 92 -23.83 26.39 16.87
CA GLN A 92 -22.39 26.34 16.62
C GLN A 92 -22.08 25.92 15.18
N LYS A 93 -22.66 24.81 14.71
CA LYS A 93 -22.50 24.32 13.32
C LYS A 93 -22.98 25.34 12.29
N THR A 94 -24.10 26.01 12.53
CA THR A 94 -24.61 27.05 11.62
C THR A 94 -23.67 28.25 11.55
N THR A 95 -23.17 28.71 12.70
CA THR A 95 -22.15 29.78 12.76
C THR A 95 -20.85 29.38 12.07
N LEU A 96 -20.37 28.15 12.28
CA LEU A 96 -19.14 27.64 11.65
C LEU A 96 -19.29 27.49 10.13
N ARG A 97 -20.42 26.95 9.63
CA ARG A 97 -20.75 26.90 8.20
C ARG A 97 -20.80 28.30 7.57
N ALA A 98 -21.38 29.28 8.27
CA ALA A 98 -21.44 30.66 7.79
C ALA A 98 -20.04 31.32 7.73
N ALA A 99 -19.25 31.20 8.79
CA ALA A 99 -17.89 31.75 8.84
C ALA A 99 -16.95 31.11 7.81
N LEU A 100 -17.03 29.79 7.63
CA LEU A 100 -16.31 29.06 6.57
C LEU A 100 -16.72 29.53 5.18
N ARG A 101 -18.02 29.76 4.93
CA ARG A 101 -18.51 30.33 3.67
C ARG A 101 -17.99 31.75 3.43
N ASN A 102 -17.91 32.59 4.47
CA ASN A 102 -17.43 33.97 4.37
C ASN A 102 -15.94 34.03 3.96
N ILE A 103 -15.10 33.08 4.39
CA ILE A 103 -13.70 32.97 3.95
C ILE A 103 -13.52 32.16 2.65
N GLY A 104 -14.61 31.73 2.00
CA GLY A 104 -14.55 30.93 0.76
C GLY A 104 -14.23 29.44 0.95
N ARG A 105 -14.20 28.93 2.19
CA ARG A 105 -13.84 27.55 2.55
C ARG A 105 -15.03 26.68 2.95
N ALA A 106 -16.10 26.74 2.16
CA ALA A 106 -17.30 25.92 2.36
C ALA A 106 -17.06 24.39 2.18
N ASP A 107 -15.97 24.02 1.49
CA ASP A 107 -15.48 22.64 1.29
C ASP A 107 -15.13 21.89 2.58
N ILE A 108 -14.91 22.62 3.67
CA ILE A 108 -14.43 22.04 4.92
C ILE A 108 -15.54 21.38 5.74
N PHE A 109 -16.80 21.81 5.63
CA PHE A 109 -17.87 21.46 6.58
C PHE A 109 -19.15 20.92 5.92
N CYS A 110 -19.09 19.68 5.42
CA CYS A 110 -20.26 18.95 4.93
C CYS A 110 -20.46 17.64 5.72
N GLU A 111 -21.49 17.56 6.56
CA GLU A 111 -21.75 16.39 7.44
C GLU A 111 -22.69 15.35 6.83
N SER A 112 -23.50 15.69 5.82
CA SER A 112 -24.32 14.73 5.06
C SER A 112 -24.68 15.29 3.69
N CYS A 113 -24.24 14.61 2.63
CA CYS A 113 -24.42 15.00 1.23
C CYS A 113 -24.51 13.76 0.36
N ILE A 114 -24.91 13.92 -0.91
CA ILE A 114 -24.80 12.83 -1.89
C ILE A 114 -23.32 12.38 -1.97
N ASN A 115 -23.10 11.08 -1.84
CA ASN A 115 -21.78 10.43 -1.91
C ASN A 115 -21.13 10.72 -3.28
N ASP A 116 -19.85 11.13 -3.27
CA ASP A 116 -19.12 11.55 -4.47
C ASP A 116 -19.04 10.45 -5.54
N LYS A 117 -19.10 9.17 -5.14
CA LYS A 117 -19.23 8.03 -6.05
C LYS A 117 -20.51 8.11 -6.88
N ILE A 118 -21.63 8.52 -6.27
CA ILE A 118 -22.91 8.69 -6.97
C ILE A 118 -22.85 9.89 -7.91
N LEU A 119 -22.22 11.00 -7.50
CA LEU A 119 -22.02 12.15 -8.40
C LEU A 119 -21.11 11.81 -9.59
N SER A 120 -20.08 10.98 -9.38
CA SER A 120 -19.21 10.48 -10.46
C SER A 120 -19.93 9.51 -11.41
N ASP A 121 -20.76 8.59 -10.90
CA ASP A 121 -21.61 7.72 -11.72
C ASP A 121 -22.67 8.53 -12.49
N VAL A 122 -23.29 9.54 -11.86
CA VAL A 122 -24.21 10.48 -12.52
C VAL A 122 -23.48 11.26 -13.62
N ALA A 123 -22.34 11.89 -13.34
CA ALA A 123 -21.54 12.62 -14.32
C ALA A 123 -21.12 11.74 -15.51
N SER A 124 -20.74 10.49 -15.24
CA SER A 124 -20.39 9.49 -16.26
C SER A 124 -21.57 9.16 -17.18
N ARG A 125 -22.77 8.95 -16.62
CA ARG A 125 -24.00 8.70 -17.41
C ARG A 125 -24.49 9.96 -18.13
N LEU A 126 -24.22 11.14 -17.57
CA LEU A 126 -24.77 12.42 -18.03
C LEU A 126 -24.10 12.93 -19.32
N GLY A 127 -22.77 12.80 -19.42
CA GLY A 127 -21.98 13.27 -20.57
C GLY A 127 -22.26 14.75 -20.89
N ASP A 128 -22.28 15.09 -22.17
CA ASP A 128 -22.55 16.45 -22.70
C ASP A 128 -23.88 17.06 -22.22
N GLY A 129 -24.80 16.23 -21.70
CA GLY A 129 -26.03 16.68 -21.04
C GLY A 129 -25.78 17.54 -19.78
N TRP A 130 -24.56 17.58 -19.25
CA TRP A 130 -24.23 18.30 -18.03
C TRP A 130 -24.50 19.80 -18.11
N VAL A 131 -24.26 20.43 -19.27
CA VAL A 131 -24.56 21.86 -19.49
C VAL A 131 -26.06 22.12 -19.32
N THR A 132 -26.91 21.21 -19.79
CA THR A 132 -28.37 21.35 -19.67
C THR A 132 -28.83 21.08 -18.24
N LEU A 133 -28.18 20.16 -17.52
CA LEU A 133 -28.46 19.92 -16.10
C LEU A 133 -28.04 21.11 -15.24
N ALA A 134 -26.88 21.72 -15.49
CA ALA A 134 -26.42 22.92 -14.78
C ALA A 134 -27.46 24.05 -14.83
N LEU A 135 -28.04 24.30 -16.01
CA LEU A 135 -29.09 25.28 -16.23
C LEU A 135 -30.46 24.89 -15.62
N GLN A 136 -30.64 23.64 -15.18
CA GLN A 136 -31.79 23.20 -14.36
C GLN A 136 -31.48 23.17 -12.85
N LEU A 137 -30.21 23.36 -12.48
CA LEU A 137 -29.72 23.49 -11.11
C LEU A 137 -29.30 24.94 -10.80
N ASP A 138 -29.91 25.90 -11.51
CA ASP A 138 -29.74 27.37 -11.40
C ASP A 138 -28.31 27.92 -11.63
N PHE A 139 -27.43 27.19 -12.33
CA PHE A 139 -26.11 27.71 -12.72
C PHE A 139 -26.26 28.83 -13.75
N THR A 140 -25.47 29.89 -13.58
CA THR A 140 -25.33 30.91 -14.62
C THR A 140 -24.49 30.39 -15.80
N LEU A 141 -24.75 30.91 -17.00
CA LEU A 141 -23.91 30.67 -18.19
C LEU A 141 -22.44 31.06 -17.98
N THR A 142 -22.15 31.93 -17.01
CA THR A 142 -20.78 32.28 -16.60
C THR A 142 -20.12 31.13 -15.84
N GLN A 143 -20.80 30.54 -14.85
CA GLN A 143 -20.28 29.37 -14.11
C GLN A 143 -20.06 28.17 -15.03
N VAL A 144 -21.00 27.90 -15.94
CA VAL A 144 -20.85 26.85 -16.97
C VAL A 144 -19.58 27.08 -17.79
N LYS A 145 -19.37 28.30 -18.32
CA LYS A 145 -18.17 28.64 -19.09
C LYS A 145 -16.87 28.55 -18.31
N THR A 146 -16.89 28.88 -17.02
CA THR A 146 -15.73 28.67 -16.14
C THR A 146 -15.38 27.17 -16.05
N ILE A 147 -16.38 26.30 -15.87
CA ILE A 147 -16.18 24.84 -15.82
C ILE A 147 -15.68 24.29 -17.17
N GLU A 148 -16.27 24.73 -18.30
CA GLU A 148 -15.80 24.40 -19.65
C GLU A 148 -14.34 24.82 -19.90
N THR A 149 -13.94 26.00 -19.40
CA THR A 149 -12.60 26.58 -19.58
C THR A 149 -11.56 25.91 -18.67
N ASN A 150 -11.95 25.54 -17.45
CA ASN A 150 -11.06 24.87 -16.49
C ASN A 150 -10.75 23.42 -16.88
N TYR A 151 -11.70 22.73 -17.52
CA TYR A 151 -11.60 21.31 -17.89
C TYR A 151 -11.94 21.09 -19.37
N PRO A 152 -11.12 21.58 -20.31
CA PRO A 152 -11.43 21.48 -21.74
C PRO A 152 -11.45 20.02 -22.21
N GLN A 153 -12.49 19.65 -22.97
CA GLN A 153 -12.76 18.29 -23.49
C GLN A 153 -13.02 17.18 -22.46
N GLU A 154 -12.81 17.40 -21.15
CA GLU A 154 -13.09 16.40 -20.12
C GLU A 154 -14.56 16.43 -19.66
N THR A 155 -15.50 16.04 -20.52
CA THR A 155 -16.96 16.19 -20.26
C THR A 155 -17.44 15.51 -18.97
N LYS A 156 -16.83 14.37 -18.59
CA LYS A 156 -17.04 13.73 -17.27
C LYS A 156 -16.52 14.58 -16.11
N ARG A 157 -15.34 15.20 -16.20
CA ARG A 157 -14.80 16.07 -15.13
C ARG A 157 -15.59 17.37 -15.03
N GLN A 158 -16.00 17.95 -16.15
CA GLN A 158 -16.91 19.10 -16.21
C GLN A 158 -18.24 18.80 -15.49
N GLY A 159 -18.88 17.67 -15.83
CA GLY A 159 -20.12 17.24 -15.20
C GLY A 159 -19.97 16.94 -13.70
N LEU A 160 -18.82 16.37 -13.29
CA LEU A 160 -18.52 16.12 -11.88
C LEU A 160 -18.28 17.42 -11.10
N GLU A 161 -17.44 18.34 -11.61
CA GLU A 161 -17.19 19.65 -11.00
C GLU A 161 -18.49 20.45 -10.81
N MET A 162 -19.40 20.38 -11.80
CA MET A 162 -20.72 21.03 -11.71
C MET A 162 -21.58 20.43 -10.60
N LEU A 163 -21.63 19.10 -10.48
CA LEU A 163 -22.37 18.41 -9.42
C LEU A 163 -21.74 18.59 -8.04
N GLU A 164 -20.40 18.60 -7.95
CA GLU A 164 -19.63 18.94 -6.75
C GLU A 164 -19.94 20.38 -6.32
N THR A 165 -19.87 21.36 -7.22
CA THR A 165 -20.22 22.76 -6.94
C THR A 165 -21.66 22.89 -6.45
N TRP A 166 -22.62 22.29 -7.18
CA TRP A 166 -24.03 22.31 -6.83
C TRP A 166 -24.29 21.75 -5.42
N LYS A 167 -23.65 20.62 -5.09
CA LYS A 167 -23.70 19.96 -3.78
C LYS A 167 -23.19 20.86 -2.66
N HIS A 168 -22.13 21.64 -2.87
CA HIS A 168 -21.60 22.56 -1.86
C HIS A 168 -22.49 23.79 -1.64
N ASP A 169 -23.21 24.24 -2.68
CA ASP A 169 -24.20 25.32 -2.57
C ASP A 169 -25.51 24.87 -1.87
N GLN A 170 -25.81 23.55 -1.83
CA GLN A 170 -27.03 23.02 -1.21
C GLN A 170 -27.00 23.03 0.32
N SER A 171 -27.89 23.82 0.95
CA SER A 171 -28.18 23.75 2.39
C SER A 171 -29.37 22.84 2.74
N ILE A 172 -29.63 21.82 1.92
CA ILE A 172 -30.80 20.92 1.99
C ILE A 172 -30.36 19.47 2.28
N SER A 173 -31.24 18.65 2.86
CA SER A 173 -30.89 17.28 3.27
C SER A 173 -30.58 16.36 2.07
N VAL A 174 -29.89 15.23 2.28
CA VAL A 174 -29.56 14.27 1.21
C VAL A 174 -30.81 13.80 0.44
N GLU A 175 -31.93 13.55 1.12
CA GLU A 175 -33.22 13.22 0.51
C GLU A 175 -33.73 14.36 -0.42
N GLN A 176 -33.60 15.61 0.03
CA GLN A 176 -33.97 16.79 -0.75
C GLN A 176 -32.99 17.02 -1.92
N GLN A 177 -31.69 16.80 -1.73
CA GLN A 177 -30.69 16.83 -2.81
C GLN A 177 -31.05 15.80 -3.89
N ILE A 178 -31.29 14.53 -3.52
CA ILE A 178 -31.69 13.48 -4.46
C ILE A 178 -33.00 13.82 -5.16
N THR A 179 -33.96 14.40 -4.44
CA THR A 179 -35.26 14.82 -5.01
C THR A 179 -35.10 15.96 -6.03
N THR A 180 -34.33 17.00 -5.71
CA THR A 180 -34.06 18.14 -6.60
C THR A 180 -33.26 17.70 -7.83
N LEU A 181 -32.19 16.92 -7.64
CA LEU A 181 -31.37 16.39 -8.74
C LEU A 181 -32.19 15.46 -9.64
N GLY A 182 -32.99 14.56 -9.06
CA GLY A 182 -33.90 13.69 -9.80
C GLY A 182 -34.98 14.45 -10.58
N ALA A 183 -35.50 15.56 -10.04
CA ALA A 183 -36.44 16.43 -10.75
C ALA A 183 -35.75 17.15 -11.94
N ALA A 184 -34.58 17.74 -11.72
CA ALA A 184 -33.80 18.41 -12.78
C ALA A 184 -33.39 17.42 -13.90
N LEU A 185 -32.99 16.20 -13.55
CA LEU A 185 -32.70 15.13 -14.51
C LEU A 185 -33.93 14.73 -15.34
N LYS A 186 -35.13 14.65 -14.74
CA LYS A 186 -36.38 14.40 -15.48
C LYS A 186 -36.76 15.58 -16.38
N ASN A 187 -36.51 16.83 -15.97
CA ASN A 187 -36.72 18.00 -16.83
C ASN A 187 -35.85 17.96 -18.09
N ILE A 188 -34.57 17.56 -17.98
CA ILE A 188 -33.69 17.34 -19.14
C ILE A 188 -33.91 16.01 -19.86
N ARG A 189 -35.01 15.30 -19.55
CA ARG A 189 -35.40 13.98 -20.10
C ARG A 189 -34.43 12.83 -19.84
N ARG A 190 -33.47 12.99 -18.92
CA ARG A 190 -32.62 11.90 -18.40
C ARG A 190 -33.34 11.13 -17.30
N THR A 191 -34.48 10.53 -17.65
CA THR A 191 -35.25 9.67 -16.76
C THR A 191 -34.42 8.49 -16.29
N ASP A 192 -33.58 7.93 -17.17
CA ASP A 192 -32.62 6.85 -16.89
C ASP A 192 -31.70 7.16 -15.69
N ILE A 193 -31.16 8.38 -15.60
CA ILE A 193 -30.33 8.79 -14.45
C ILE A 193 -31.22 9.12 -13.24
N ALA A 194 -32.38 9.76 -13.46
CA ALA A 194 -33.28 10.15 -12.39
C ALA A 194 -33.93 8.96 -11.66
N ASP A 195 -34.09 7.82 -12.36
CA ASP A 195 -34.60 6.57 -11.80
C ASP A 195 -33.45 5.72 -11.22
N PHE A 196 -32.23 5.75 -11.79
CA PHE A 196 -31.02 5.29 -11.07
C PHE A 196 -30.83 5.94 -9.69
N LEU A 197 -31.21 7.21 -9.50
CA LEU A 197 -31.20 7.89 -8.19
C LEU A 197 -32.36 7.47 -7.24
N LYS A 198 -33.35 6.73 -7.73
CA LYS A 198 -34.51 6.21 -6.99
C LYS A 198 -34.40 4.73 -6.66
N ASP A 199 -33.79 3.95 -7.54
CA ASP A 199 -33.87 2.48 -7.51
C ASP A 199 -32.86 1.83 -6.54
N PHE A 200 -32.00 2.63 -5.89
CA PHE A 200 -31.17 2.18 -4.76
C PHE A 200 -32.01 1.43 -3.71
N PRO A 201 -31.64 0.21 -3.31
CA PRO A 201 -32.56 -0.70 -2.66
C PRO A 201 -32.84 -0.29 -1.22
N THR A 202 -34.13 -0.10 -0.92
CA THR A 202 -34.63 0.19 0.42
C THR A 202 -34.95 -1.12 1.16
N LEU A 203 -34.18 -1.40 2.21
CA LEU A 203 -34.39 -2.51 3.14
C LEU A 203 -35.33 -2.12 4.28
N LEU A 204 -36.15 -3.09 4.71
CA LEU A 204 -37.11 -2.93 5.80
C LEU A 204 -36.62 -3.63 7.07
N ILE A 205 -35.83 -2.93 7.90
CA ILE A 205 -35.34 -3.47 9.18
C ILE A 205 -36.48 -3.42 10.21
N LYS A 206 -37.17 -4.54 10.38
CA LYS A 206 -38.19 -4.71 11.43
C LYS A 206 -37.49 -5.00 12.76
N THR A 207 -38.12 -4.62 13.87
CA THR A 207 -37.73 -5.12 15.19
C THR A 207 -38.89 -5.82 15.89
N ASN A 208 -38.60 -6.79 16.75
CA ASN A 208 -39.61 -7.51 17.52
C ASN A 208 -40.14 -6.72 18.74
N ALA A 209 -39.59 -5.53 19.02
CA ALA A 209 -39.84 -4.77 20.23
C ALA A 209 -41.34 -4.47 20.39
N PRO A 210 -42.04 -5.05 21.38
CA PRO A 210 -43.49 -4.96 21.46
C PRO A 210 -43.90 -3.60 22.05
N TRP A 211 -43.94 -2.58 21.20
CA TRP A 211 -44.31 -1.20 21.55
C TRP A 211 -45.82 -1.07 21.85
N LYS A 212 -46.26 -1.73 22.93
CA LYS A 212 -47.45 -1.32 23.67
C LYS A 212 -47.28 0.15 24.08
N GLU A 213 -48.38 0.89 24.14
CA GLU A 213 -48.37 2.32 24.46
C GLU A 213 -47.85 2.62 25.88
N THR A 214 -46.52 2.70 26.02
CA THR A 214 -45.85 3.18 27.24
C THR A 214 -46.23 4.64 27.45
N LYS A 215 -46.67 4.99 28.67
CA LYS A 215 -47.21 6.32 28.96
C LYS A 215 -46.18 7.45 28.74
N THR A 216 -44.90 7.13 28.90
CA THR A 216 -43.74 7.98 28.58
C THR A 216 -43.71 8.44 27.12
N ALA A 217 -44.12 7.59 26.16
CA ALA A 217 -44.14 7.95 24.73
C ALA A 217 -45.09 9.12 24.41
N ARG A 218 -46.15 9.32 25.22
CA ARG A 218 -47.07 10.47 25.12
C ARG A 218 -46.56 11.74 25.81
N ALA A 219 -45.47 11.68 26.57
CA ALA A 219 -45.01 12.77 27.42
C ALA A 219 -43.94 13.67 26.76
N THR A 220 -43.07 13.09 25.91
CA THR A 220 -41.94 13.82 25.29
C THR A 220 -42.09 14.00 23.79
N GLY A 221 -42.63 13.02 23.06
CA GLY A 221 -42.86 13.06 21.61
C GLY A 221 -41.61 13.14 20.71
N ASN A 222 -40.43 13.39 21.30
CA ASN A 222 -39.19 13.65 20.59
C ASN A 222 -38.43 12.35 20.28
N TRP A 223 -38.40 11.97 18.99
CA TRP A 223 -37.65 10.83 18.48
C TRP A 223 -36.24 11.17 17.99
N ASP A 224 -35.83 12.44 18.00
CA ASP A 224 -34.65 12.91 17.29
C ASP A 224 -33.36 12.31 17.85
N GLY A 225 -33.23 12.17 19.18
CA GLY A 225 -32.06 11.54 19.82
C GLY A 225 -31.81 10.10 19.30
N PRO A 226 -32.75 9.15 19.53
CA PRO A 226 -32.64 7.80 18.99
C PRO A 226 -32.56 7.76 17.45
N ARG A 227 -33.26 8.65 16.74
CA ARG A 227 -33.21 8.71 15.26
C ARG A 227 -31.80 9.02 14.74
N HIS A 228 -31.11 10.01 15.31
CA HIS A 228 -29.73 10.33 14.90
C HIS A 228 -28.76 9.20 15.24
N GLN A 229 -28.95 8.51 16.36
CA GLN A 229 -28.09 7.39 16.76
C GLN A 229 -28.29 6.16 15.87
N VAL A 230 -29.54 5.84 15.48
CA VAL A 230 -29.82 4.79 14.48
C VAL A 230 -29.33 5.21 13.09
N ALA A 231 -29.50 6.48 12.70
CA ALA A 231 -28.95 6.99 11.45
C ALA A 231 -27.42 6.78 11.38
N ALA A 232 -26.67 7.11 12.43
CA ALA A 232 -25.22 6.88 12.48
C ALA A 232 -24.81 5.39 12.34
N ILE A 233 -25.61 4.45 12.85
CA ILE A 233 -25.38 3.01 12.60
C ILE A 233 -25.55 2.69 11.11
N ILE A 234 -26.61 3.21 10.49
CA ILE A 234 -26.97 2.97 9.10
C ILE A 234 -25.99 3.65 8.13
N GLU A 235 -25.57 4.88 8.42
CA GLU A 235 -24.52 5.60 7.71
C GLU A 235 -23.17 4.86 7.80
N SER A 236 -22.86 4.23 8.94
CA SER A 236 -21.67 3.38 9.05
C SER A 236 -21.71 2.15 8.13
N CYS A 237 -22.87 1.82 7.57
CA CYS A 237 -23.11 0.78 6.57
C CYS A 237 -23.39 1.34 5.17
N ASP A 238 -22.97 2.58 4.85
CA ASP A 238 -23.23 3.25 3.56
C ASP A 238 -24.72 3.18 3.15
N GLY A 239 -25.60 3.41 4.13
CA GLY A 239 -27.03 3.53 3.97
C GLY A 239 -27.58 4.84 4.52
N VAL A 240 -28.82 5.16 4.17
CA VAL A 240 -29.56 6.35 4.62
C VAL A 240 -30.85 5.91 5.31
N LEU A 241 -31.09 6.41 6.53
CA LEU A 241 -32.32 6.15 7.28
C LEU A 241 -33.46 7.05 6.80
N GLU A 242 -34.28 6.53 5.89
CA GLU A 242 -35.39 7.27 5.27
C GLU A 242 -36.53 7.52 6.26
N GLN A 243 -37.05 6.45 6.89
CA GLN A 243 -38.26 6.49 7.71
C GLN A 243 -38.14 5.64 8.98
N VAL A 244 -38.75 6.11 10.07
CA VAL A 244 -38.91 5.38 11.33
C VAL A 244 -40.41 5.18 11.59
N ASN A 245 -40.91 3.96 11.35
CA ASN A 245 -42.33 3.63 11.54
C ASN A 245 -42.63 3.29 13.00
N GLN A 246 -42.74 4.35 13.81
CA GLN A 246 -42.80 4.34 15.28
C GLN A 246 -43.71 3.26 15.88
N GLY A 247 -44.95 3.11 15.40
CA GLY A 247 -45.93 2.12 15.90
C GLY A 247 -45.59 0.65 15.61
N SER A 248 -44.46 0.38 14.96
CA SER A 248 -43.96 -0.96 14.61
C SER A 248 -42.44 -1.08 14.77
N VAL A 249 -41.78 -0.06 15.35
CA VAL A 249 -40.32 0.11 15.48
C VAL A 249 -39.56 -0.51 14.29
N THR A 250 -39.94 -0.07 13.10
CA THR A 250 -39.45 -0.57 11.82
C THR A 250 -38.75 0.56 11.07
N PHE A 251 -37.51 0.33 10.67
CA PHE A 251 -36.65 1.30 9.98
C PHE A 251 -36.64 1.01 8.49
N VAL A 252 -36.77 2.07 7.70
CA VAL A 252 -36.74 2.04 6.23
C VAL A 252 -35.39 2.63 5.83
N VAL A 253 -34.54 1.79 5.22
CA VAL A 253 -33.11 2.09 5.02
C VAL A 253 -32.74 1.90 3.55
N ARG A 254 -32.43 2.99 2.85
CA ARG A 254 -31.86 2.94 1.50
C ARG A 254 -30.39 2.57 1.58
N ILE A 255 -29.93 1.62 0.79
CA ILE A 255 -28.51 1.23 0.74
C ILE A 255 -27.84 1.81 -0.51
N MET A 256 -26.69 2.45 -0.33
CA MET A 256 -26.01 3.19 -1.40
C MET A 256 -24.93 2.37 -2.13
N SER A 257 -24.51 1.22 -1.59
CA SER A 257 -23.59 0.30 -2.27
C SER A 257 -23.71 -1.17 -1.85
N ARG A 258 -23.19 -2.08 -2.70
CA ARG A 258 -23.06 -3.52 -2.41
C ARG A 258 -22.26 -3.79 -1.14
N GLU A 259 -21.17 -3.05 -0.90
CA GLU A 259 -20.38 -3.18 0.33
C GLU A 259 -21.19 -2.77 1.57
N GLY A 260 -21.98 -1.69 1.46
CA GLY A 260 -22.93 -1.29 2.50
C GLY A 260 -23.98 -2.36 2.79
N LEU A 261 -24.54 -2.97 1.73
CA LEU A 261 -25.51 -4.07 1.84
C LEU A 261 -24.91 -5.26 2.59
N ASP A 262 -23.74 -5.74 2.18
CA ASP A 262 -23.08 -6.89 2.80
C ASP A 262 -22.57 -6.58 4.21
N LYS A 263 -22.21 -5.32 4.51
CA LYS A 263 -21.85 -4.88 5.86
C LYS A 263 -23.05 -4.84 6.80
N LEU A 264 -24.19 -4.28 6.36
CA LEU A 264 -25.42 -4.29 7.14
C LEU A 264 -25.96 -5.71 7.34
N TRP A 265 -25.89 -6.55 6.30
CA TRP A 265 -26.26 -7.96 6.38
C TRP A 265 -25.34 -8.76 7.30
N ARG A 266 -24.03 -8.48 7.30
CA ARG A 266 -23.06 -9.04 8.27
C ARG A 266 -23.38 -8.60 9.70
N MET A 267 -23.74 -7.33 9.92
CA MET A 267 -24.17 -6.84 11.24
C MET A 267 -25.51 -7.45 11.69
N TYR A 268 -26.44 -7.71 10.76
CA TYR A 268 -27.67 -8.43 11.06
C TYR A 268 -27.41 -9.89 11.44
N THR A 269 -26.65 -10.61 10.61
CA THR A 269 -26.37 -12.04 10.81
C THR A 269 -25.43 -12.34 11.97
N SER A 270 -24.54 -11.41 12.35
CA SER A 270 -23.73 -11.50 13.58
C SER A 270 -24.49 -11.16 14.87
N GLY A 271 -25.69 -10.59 14.75
CA GLY A 271 -26.43 -10.03 15.88
C GLY A 271 -25.93 -8.65 16.36
N GLU A 272 -24.87 -8.09 15.75
CA GLU A 272 -24.34 -6.76 16.11
C GLU A 272 -25.37 -5.63 15.91
N LEU A 273 -26.18 -5.71 14.85
CA LEU A 273 -27.29 -4.77 14.60
C LEU A 273 -28.35 -4.86 15.70
N ALA A 274 -28.72 -6.08 16.09
CA ALA A 274 -29.67 -6.33 17.17
C ALA A 274 -29.14 -5.80 18.52
N LYS A 275 -27.86 -6.06 18.82
CA LYS A 275 -27.17 -5.54 20.00
C LYS A 275 -27.16 -4.00 20.03
N LYS A 276 -26.68 -3.33 18.97
CA LYS A 276 -26.61 -1.86 18.93
C LYS A 276 -28.01 -1.22 19.00
N LEU A 277 -29.01 -1.79 18.32
CA LEU A 277 -30.40 -1.31 18.45
C LEU A 277 -30.95 -1.51 19.87
N THR A 278 -30.58 -2.59 20.56
CA THR A 278 -30.91 -2.80 21.98
C THR A 278 -30.26 -1.73 22.86
N GLU A 279 -28.97 -1.47 22.68
CA GLU A 279 -28.19 -0.45 23.40
C GLU A 279 -28.70 0.99 23.19
N LEU A 280 -29.30 1.29 22.03
CA LEU A 280 -29.88 2.61 21.74
C LEU A 280 -31.34 2.78 22.17
N LEU A 281 -32.15 1.71 22.11
CA LEU A 281 -33.62 1.80 22.24
C LEU A 281 -34.15 1.31 23.59
N ILE A 282 -33.36 0.53 24.35
CA ILE A 282 -33.71 0.14 25.73
C ILE A 282 -32.92 1.02 26.71
N THR A 283 -33.52 2.14 27.12
CA THR A 283 -33.01 2.95 28.24
C THR A 283 -33.19 2.22 29.56
N GLU A 284 -32.38 2.56 30.58
CA GLU A 284 -32.47 1.94 31.92
C GLU A 284 -33.90 2.02 32.49
N GLU A 285 -34.60 3.13 32.27
CA GLU A 285 -35.99 3.36 32.67
C GLU A 285 -36.92 2.22 32.20
N LEU A 286 -36.82 1.81 30.93
CA LEU A 286 -37.64 0.74 30.35
C LEU A 286 -37.37 -0.64 31.00
N THR A 287 -36.15 -0.88 31.48
CA THR A 287 -35.79 -2.15 32.12
C THR A 287 -36.43 -2.36 33.50
N THR A 288 -36.97 -1.28 34.10
CA THR A 288 -37.52 -1.31 35.46
C THR A 288 -38.96 -1.83 35.53
N GLU A 289 -39.81 -1.53 34.53
CA GLU A 289 -41.24 -1.87 34.56
C GLU A 289 -41.57 -3.27 33.99
N ASP A 290 -40.90 -3.72 32.92
CA ASP A 290 -41.13 -5.05 32.32
C ASP A 290 -39.82 -5.80 32.02
N LYS A 291 -39.42 -6.68 32.95
CA LYS A 291 -38.20 -7.49 32.86
C LYS A 291 -38.18 -8.54 31.72
N SER A 292 -39.27 -8.68 30.97
CA SER A 292 -39.35 -9.60 29.82
C SER A 292 -38.77 -9.04 28.53
N ILE A 293 -38.65 -7.71 28.41
CA ILE A 293 -38.06 -7.05 27.22
C ILE A 293 -36.57 -6.77 27.53
N ARG A 294 -35.70 -7.67 27.09
CA ARG A 294 -34.23 -7.54 27.26
C ARG A 294 -33.46 -7.43 25.96
N ASP A 295 -33.93 -8.09 24.90
CA ASP A 295 -33.21 -8.26 23.65
C ASP A 295 -34.10 -7.82 22.47
N ILE A 296 -33.65 -6.83 21.69
CA ILE A 296 -34.34 -6.43 20.45
C ILE A 296 -33.85 -7.31 19.31
N GLN A 297 -34.71 -8.20 18.82
CA GLN A 297 -34.45 -8.93 17.58
C GLN A 297 -34.71 -7.99 16.40
N ALA A 298 -33.65 -7.55 15.73
CA ALA A 298 -33.74 -7.01 14.38
C ALA A 298 -34.10 -8.13 13.39
N THR A 299 -34.75 -7.79 12.28
CA THR A 299 -35.02 -8.71 11.17
C THR A 299 -35.00 -7.94 9.86
N ILE A 300 -34.04 -8.29 8.99
CA ILE A 300 -34.04 -7.90 7.58
C ILE A 300 -34.67 -9.07 6.82
N PRO A 301 -35.81 -8.91 6.11
CA PRO A 301 -36.40 -10.00 5.36
C PRO A 301 -35.44 -10.50 4.28
N LYS A 302 -35.21 -11.82 4.19
CA LYS A 302 -34.25 -12.36 3.23
C LYS A 302 -34.62 -11.99 1.78
N ASN A 303 -35.91 -11.93 1.44
CA ASN A 303 -36.37 -11.43 0.15
C ASN A 303 -35.83 -10.02 -0.17
N ASP A 304 -35.79 -9.13 0.82
CA ASP A 304 -35.40 -7.74 0.60
C ASP A 304 -33.87 -7.64 0.42
N TYR A 305 -33.11 -8.47 1.12
CA TYR A 305 -31.66 -8.66 0.87
C TYR A 305 -31.39 -9.34 -0.48
N ASP A 306 -32.11 -10.40 -0.84
CA ASP A 306 -31.97 -11.11 -2.11
C ASP A 306 -32.34 -10.20 -3.30
N GLN A 307 -33.35 -9.32 -3.15
CA GLN A 307 -33.69 -8.28 -4.13
C GLN A 307 -32.65 -7.16 -4.19
N ALA A 308 -32.10 -6.72 -3.05
CA ALA A 308 -31.01 -5.75 -3.02
C ALA A 308 -29.71 -6.31 -3.64
N CYS A 309 -29.44 -7.60 -3.44
CA CYS A 309 -28.39 -8.34 -4.17
C CYS A 309 -28.69 -8.30 -5.66
N GLY A 310 -29.87 -8.79 -6.08
CA GLY A 310 -30.29 -8.78 -7.48
C GLY A 310 -30.15 -7.41 -8.16
N PHE A 311 -30.49 -6.31 -7.47
CA PHE A 311 -30.26 -4.95 -7.96
C PHE A 311 -28.78 -4.60 -8.13
N PHE A 312 -27.93 -4.84 -7.12
CA PHE A 312 -26.49 -4.53 -7.24
C PHE A 312 -25.77 -5.46 -8.23
N ASP A 313 -26.22 -6.70 -8.34
CA ASP A 313 -25.69 -7.71 -9.25
C ASP A 313 -26.17 -7.43 -10.69
N GLU A 314 -27.40 -6.92 -10.87
CA GLU A 314 -27.86 -6.35 -12.14
C GLU A 314 -27.07 -5.07 -12.50
N LEU A 315 -26.83 -4.16 -11.55
CA LEU A 315 -25.94 -2.99 -11.77
C LEU A 315 -24.52 -3.41 -12.15
N LYS A 316 -24.02 -4.52 -11.60
CA LYS A 316 -22.73 -5.12 -11.97
C LYS A 316 -22.78 -5.73 -13.37
N ASN A 317 -23.89 -6.39 -13.74
CA ASN A 317 -24.07 -6.99 -15.07
C ASN A 317 -24.39 -5.94 -16.17
N GLN A 318 -25.02 -4.82 -15.84
CA GLN A 318 -25.15 -3.64 -16.71
C GLN A 318 -23.79 -2.95 -16.95
N ARG A 319 -22.77 -3.21 -16.12
CA ARG A 319 -21.36 -2.86 -16.39
C ARG A 319 -20.61 -3.92 -17.22
N LYS A 320 -21.25 -5.02 -17.63
CA LYS A 320 -20.64 -6.10 -18.44
C LYS A 320 -20.98 -6.02 -19.94
N GLU A 321 -21.25 -4.83 -20.47
CA GLU A 321 -21.07 -4.64 -21.92
C GLU A 321 -19.57 -4.69 -22.23
N PHE A 322 -19.18 -5.61 -23.11
CA PHE A 322 -17.78 -5.78 -23.54
C PHE A 322 -17.21 -4.45 -24.08
N PRO A 323 -15.95 -4.10 -23.75
CA PRO A 323 -15.44 -2.75 -23.96
C PRO A 323 -15.41 -2.40 -25.45
N THR A 324 -15.98 -1.25 -25.77
CA THR A 324 -16.03 -0.70 -27.12
C THR A 324 -14.83 0.21 -27.35
N VAL A 325 -14.03 -0.14 -28.35
CA VAL A 325 -12.84 0.61 -28.75
C VAL A 325 -13.16 1.37 -30.04
N SER A 326 -13.10 2.70 -29.97
CA SER A 326 -13.18 3.56 -31.15
C SER A 326 -11.85 3.51 -31.91
N VAL A 327 -11.88 2.97 -33.12
CA VAL A 327 -10.79 3.06 -34.09
C VAL A 327 -11.13 4.20 -35.05
N GLU A 328 -10.44 5.33 -34.90
CA GLU A 328 -10.51 6.45 -35.84
C GLU A 328 -9.56 6.18 -37.02
N THR A 329 -9.97 6.52 -38.24
CA THR A 329 -9.11 6.44 -39.42
C THR A 329 -9.07 7.77 -40.14
N ASP A 330 -7.86 8.23 -40.47
CA ASP A 330 -7.64 9.37 -41.36
C ASP A 330 -6.79 8.97 -42.57
N ALA A 331 -7.08 9.55 -43.72
CA ALA A 331 -6.40 9.28 -44.98
C ALA A 331 -5.24 10.27 -45.16
N SER A 332 -4.03 9.81 -44.87
CA SER A 332 -2.80 10.59 -45.05
C SER A 332 -2.21 10.42 -46.46
N LEU A 333 -1.70 11.51 -47.02
CA LEU A 333 -0.95 11.55 -48.29
C LEU A 333 0.44 12.15 -48.03
N LYS A 334 1.49 11.50 -48.51
CA LYS A 334 2.88 11.99 -48.35
C LYS A 334 3.26 13.04 -49.40
N GLY A 335 2.72 14.26 -49.28
CA GLY A 335 3.10 15.37 -50.16
C GLY A 335 2.39 16.68 -49.83
N THR A 336 2.87 17.78 -50.41
CA THR A 336 2.38 19.15 -50.14
C THR A 336 1.23 19.61 -51.06
N GLU A 337 0.96 18.94 -52.18
CA GLU A 337 -0.12 19.32 -53.12
C GLU A 337 -1.49 18.67 -52.79
N THR A 338 -1.64 18.12 -51.59
CA THR A 338 -2.55 16.99 -51.31
C THR A 338 -3.92 17.36 -50.76
N ALA A 339 -4.14 18.60 -50.29
CA ALA A 339 -5.37 19.01 -49.62
C ALA A 339 -6.66 18.78 -50.44
N ARG A 340 -6.56 18.77 -51.78
CA ARG A 340 -7.70 18.48 -52.68
C ARG A 340 -7.91 16.98 -52.88
N ALA A 341 -6.84 16.19 -52.93
CA ALA A 341 -6.92 14.73 -53.06
C ALA A 341 -7.43 14.08 -51.75
N THR A 342 -6.90 14.50 -50.59
CA THR A 342 -7.44 14.08 -49.28
C THR A 342 -8.89 14.55 -49.10
N GLY A 343 -9.23 15.75 -49.59
CA GLY A 343 -10.60 16.25 -49.58
C GLY A 343 -11.57 15.39 -50.38
N ASN A 344 -11.21 15.07 -51.64
CA ASN A 344 -11.99 14.18 -52.49
C ASN A 344 -12.10 12.78 -51.87
N LEU A 345 -10.98 12.15 -51.47
CA LEU A 345 -10.97 10.79 -50.91
C LEU A 345 -11.81 10.69 -49.63
N ARG A 346 -11.79 11.71 -48.77
CA ARG A 346 -12.71 11.79 -47.61
C ARG A 346 -14.18 11.90 -48.05
N MET A 347 -14.51 12.63 -49.12
CA MET A 347 -15.87 12.63 -49.66
C MET A 347 -16.23 11.30 -50.34
N ASP A 348 -15.34 10.65 -51.09
CA ASP A 348 -15.63 9.37 -51.75
C ASP A 348 -15.86 8.23 -50.72
N ILE A 349 -15.17 8.29 -49.58
CA ILE A 349 -15.43 7.42 -48.42
C ILE A 349 -16.74 7.81 -47.71
N ALA A 350 -17.05 9.11 -47.59
CA ALA A 350 -18.24 9.61 -46.88
C ALA A 350 -19.55 9.52 -47.68
N ASP A 351 -19.52 9.67 -49.00
CA ASP A 351 -20.68 9.57 -49.91
C ASP A 351 -21.02 8.10 -50.21
N SER A 352 -20.09 7.18 -49.92
CA SER A 352 -20.27 5.71 -49.91
C SER A 352 -21.17 5.22 -48.75
N ASN A 353 -22.26 5.95 -48.44
CA ASN A 353 -23.18 5.66 -47.35
C ASN A 353 -24.03 4.39 -47.57
N ASP A 354 -24.13 3.88 -48.79
CA ASP A 354 -24.85 2.64 -49.09
C ASP A 354 -23.95 1.41 -48.84
N TRP A 355 -23.89 0.99 -47.57
CA TRP A 355 -23.17 -0.22 -47.17
C TRP A 355 -23.87 -1.52 -47.61
N GLU A 356 -25.15 -1.51 -47.98
CA GLU A 356 -25.83 -2.69 -48.55
C GLU A 356 -25.29 -3.01 -49.95
N GLY A 357 -24.75 -2.02 -50.66
CA GLY A 357 -23.99 -2.22 -51.89
C GLY A 357 -22.53 -2.69 -51.72
N GLN A 358 -21.98 -2.69 -50.49
CA GLN A 358 -20.55 -2.95 -50.22
C GLN A 358 -20.29 -3.97 -49.10
N ASP A 359 -21.16 -4.97 -48.97
CA ASP A 359 -21.00 -6.13 -48.06
C ASP A 359 -19.57 -6.71 -48.05
N TYR A 360 -18.89 -6.76 -49.20
CA TYR A 360 -17.51 -7.23 -49.30
C TYR A 360 -16.52 -6.41 -48.44
N ARG A 361 -16.56 -5.07 -48.53
CA ARG A 361 -15.64 -4.22 -47.74
C ARG A 361 -15.99 -4.28 -46.26
N ARG A 362 -17.28 -4.36 -45.91
CA ARG A 362 -17.73 -4.63 -44.54
C ARG A 362 -17.17 -5.95 -44.02
N HIS A 363 -17.32 -7.03 -44.79
CA HIS A 363 -16.87 -8.35 -44.41
C HIS A 363 -15.34 -8.43 -44.28
N GLN A 364 -14.57 -7.67 -45.07
CA GLN A 364 -13.12 -7.60 -44.91
C GLN A 364 -12.68 -6.78 -43.67
N VAL A 365 -13.31 -5.64 -43.38
CA VAL A 365 -13.04 -4.90 -42.13
C VAL A 365 -13.44 -5.75 -40.92
N SER A 366 -14.62 -6.38 -40.95
CA SER A 366 -15.06 -7.34 -39.95
C SER A 366 -14.07 -8.48 -39.79
N ALA A 367 -13.62 -9.15 -40.84
CA ALA A 367 -12.65 -10.25 -40.74
C ALA A 367 -11.29 -9.82 -40.14
N VAL A 368 -10.85 -8.58 -40.34
CA VAL A 368 -9.66 -8.03 -39.68
C VAL A 368 -9.90 -7.82 -38.18
N LEU A 369 -11.06 -7.33 -37.79
CA LEU A 369 -11.43 -7.11 -36.39
C LEU A 369 -11.74 -8.42 -35.65
N GLU A 370 -12.43 -9.37 -36.30
CA GLU A 370 -12.68 -10.73 -35.84
C GLU A 370 -11.37 -11.48 -35.62
N SER A 371 -10.32 -11.20 -36.41
CA SER A 371 -8.98 -11.75 -36.16
C SER A 371 -8.36 -11.26 -34.83
N CYS A 372 -8.93 -10.25 -34.20
CA CYS A 372 -8.60 -9.70 -32.88
C CYS A 372 -9.75 -9.85 -31.86
N ASP A 373 -10.61 -10.87 -32.01
CA ASP A 373 -11.83 -11.08 -31.21
C ASP A 373 -12.73 -9.83 -31.12
N GLY A 374 -12.68 -8.96 -32.13
CA GLY A 374 -13.42 -7.70 -32.21
C GLY A 374 -14.64 -7.81 -33.12
N VAL A 375 -15.81 -7.42 -32.63
CA VAL A 375 -17.04 -7.33 -33.42
C VAL A 375 -17.29 -5.88 -33.82
N LEU A 376 -17.43 -5.62 -35.11
CA LEU A 376 -17.79 -4.30 -35.63
C LEU A 376 -19.26 -3.98 -35.34
N GLU A 377 -19.52 -3.13 -34.35
CA GLU A 377 -20.88 -2.70 -34.00
C GLU A 377 -21.40 -1.64 -34.97
N GLN A 378 -20.60 -0.57 -35.12
CA GLN A 378 -20.98 0.62 -35.88
C GLN A 378 -19.78 1.11 -36.69
N GLY A 379 -19.96 1.27 -38.00
CA GLY A 379 -19.08 2.07 -38.84
C GLY A 379 -19.78 3.38 -39.17
N ASN A 380 -19.11 4.51 -38.93
CA ASN A 380 -19.53 5.80 -39.47
C ASN A 380 -18.60 6.17 -40.63
N PRO A 381 -18.98 5.88 -41.90
CA PRO A 381 -18.13 6.16 -43.06
C PRO A 381 -17.81 7.65 -43.18
N GLY A 382 -18.76 8.53 -42.83
CA GLY A 382 -18.59 9.99 -42.88
C GLY A 382 -17.57 10.57 -41.90
N SER A 383 -17.12 9.81 -40.89
CA SER A 383 -16.06 10.22 -39.96
C SER A 383 -14.86 9.28 -39.91
N GLY A 384 -14.83 8.24 -40.76
CA GLY A 384 -13.79 7.20 -40.72
C GLY A 384 -13.71 6.45 -39.38
N THR A 385 -14.77 6.43 -38.57
CA THR A 385 -14.75 5.87 -37.21
C THR A 385 -15.43 4.52 -37.16
N PHE A 386 -14.75 3.53 -36.58
CA PHE A 386 -15.27 2.18 -36.35
C PHE A 386 -15.36 1.92 -34.84
N VAL A 387 -16.55 1.58 -34.34
CA VAL A 387 -16.79 1.15 -32.95
C VAL A 387 -16.69 -0.36 -32.92
N VAL A 388 -15.70 -0.87 -32.18
CA VAL A 388 -15.36 -2.30 -32.13
C VAL A 388 -15.56 -2.82 -30.71
N ARG A 389 -16.52 -3.72 -30.51
CA ARG A 389 -16.72 -4.46 -29.25
C ARG A 389 -15.65 -5.54 -29.15
N ILE A 390 -14.79 -5.48 -28.13
CA ILE A 390 -13.69 -6.45 -27.95
C ILE A 390 -14.12 -7.55 -27.00
N MET A 391 -14.10 -8.80 -27.47
CA MET A 391 -14.65 -9.95 -26.74
C MET A 391 -13.65 -10.65 -25.80
N SER A 392 -12.34 -10.35 -25.89
CA SER A 392 -11.30 -10.97 -25.05
C SER A 392 -10.10 -10.05 -24.77
N ARG A 393 -9.37 -10.35 -23.67
CA ARG A 393 -8.10 -9.70 -23.31
C ARG A 393 -7.04 -9.87 -24.42
N GLU A 394 -6.88 -11.10 -24.93
CA GLU A 394 -5.95 -11.39 -26.03
C GLU A 394 -6.33 -10.59 -27.29
N GLY A 395 -7.62 -10.46 -27.58
CA GLY A 395 -8.14 -9.65 -28.67
C GLY A 395 -7.77 -8.17 -28.55
N LEU A 396 -7.93 -7.59 -27.36
CA LEU A 396 -7.53 -6.21 -27.07
C LEU A 396 -6.03 -6.00 -27.28
N ASP A 397 -5.21 -6.87 -26.69
CA ASP A 397 -3.75 -6.81 -26.78
C ASP A 397 -3.25 -7.02 -28.22
N LYS A 398 -3.99 -7.79 -29.03
CA LYS A 398 -3.72 -8.05 -30.45
C LYS A 398 -4.12 -6.87 -31.34
N LEU A 399 -5.28 -6.26 -31.11
CA LEU A 399 -5.70 -5.03 -31.79
C LEU A 399 -4.73 -3.88 -31.49
N TRP A 400 -4.36 -3.70 -30.23
CA TRP A 400 -3.39 -2.69 -29.80
C TRP A 400 -1.98 -2.94 -30.37
N ARG A 401 -1.54 -4.21 -30.45
CA ARG A 401 -0.31 -4.60 -31.14
C ARG A 401 -0.36 -4.28 -32.63
N MET A 402 -1.48 -4.54 -33.31
CA MET A 402 -1.66 -4.19 -34.72
C MET A 402 -1.70 -2.68 -34.94
N TYR A 403 -2.29 -1.89 -34.03
CA TYR A 403 -2.23 -0.43 -34.07
C TYR A 403 -0.80 0.09 -33.88
N THR A 404 -0.13 -0.28 -32.77
CA THR A 404 1.20 0.23 -32.40
C THR A 404 2.32 -0.19 -33.36
N THR A 405 2.16 -1.30 -34.08
CA THR A 405 3.08 -1.72 -35.17
C THR A 405 2.76 -1.09 -36.52
N GLY A 406 1.59 -0.47 -36.69
CA GLY A 406 1.09 0.05 -37.97
C GLY A 406 0.42 -1.01 -38.87
N GLU A 407 0.35 -2.27 -38.44
CA GLU A 407 -0.30 -3.35 -39.20
C GLU A 407 -1.80 -3.09 -39.41
N LEU A 408 -2.49 -2.49 -38.43
CA LEU A 408 -3.90 -2.12 -38.53
C LEU A 408 -4.12 -1.07 -39.63
N GLY A 409 -3.33 0.00 -39.64
CA GLY A 409 -3.37 1.02 -40.69
C GLY A 409 -3.06 0.44 -42.07
N LYS A 410 -2.07 -0.46 -42.16
CA LYS A 410 -1.74 -1.17 -43.42
C LYS A 410 -2.91 -2.02 -43.93
N LYS A 411 -3.52 -2.86 -43.10
CA LYS A 411 -4.68 -3.69 -43.47
C LYS A 411 -5.90 -2.85 -43.86
N LEU A 412 -6.19 -1.77 -43.13
CA LEU A 412 -7.28 -0.86 -43.47
C LEU A 412 -7.00 -0.11 -44.78
N THR A 413 -5.75 0.26 -45.06
CA THR A 413 -5.31 0.82 -46.36
C THR A 413 -5.58 -0.18 -47.50
N GLU A 414 -5.20 -1.45 -47.31
CA GLU A 414 -5.40 -2.53 -48.31
C GLU A 414 -6.88 -2.82 -48.60
N ILE A 415 -7.77 -2.69 -47.62
CA ILE A 415 -9.21 -2.96 -47.76
C ILE A 415 -9.96 -1.75 -48.33
N LEU A 416 -9.61 -0.54 -47.90
CA LEU A 416 -10.37 0.67 -48.22
C LEU A 416 -9.87 1.38 -49.49
N ILE A 417 -8.57 1.29 -49.86
CA ILE A 417 -8.01 1.98 -51.04
C ILE A 417 -7.95 1.07 -52.27
N THR A 418 -9.15 0.67 -52.73
CA THR A 418 -9.36 -0.18 -53.92
C THR A 418 -8.91 0.47 -55.24
N GLU A 419 -8.79 -0.30 -56.33
CA GLU A 419 -8.45 0.22 -57.68
C GLU A 419 -9.58 1.04 -58.34
N GLU A 420 -10.76 1.07 -57.72
CA GLU A 420 -11.94 1.78 -58.23
C GLU A 420 -11.98 3.26 -57.81
N LEU A 421 -11.25 3.62 -56.75
CA LEU A 421 -11.31 4.96 -56.13
C LEU A 421 -10.34 5.98 -56.72
N THR A 422 -9.26 5.55 -57.39
CA THR A 422 -8.29 6.46 -58.02
C THR A 422 -7.48 5.76 -59.10
N THR A 423 -7.16 6.50 -60.16
CA THR A 423 -6.30 6.09 -61.28
C THR A 423 -4.87 6.66 -61.18
N GLU A 424 -4.55 7.35 -60.09
CA GLU A 424 -3.23 7.92 -59.79
C GLU A 424 -2.35 6.93 -59.02
N ASP A 425 -1.05 7.24 -58.87
CA ASP A 425 -0.13 6.34 -58.16
C ASP A 425 -0.50 6.25 -56.67
N LYS A 426 -0.54 5.03 -56.14
CA LYS A 426 -0.99 4.72 -54.78
C LYS A 426 0.14 4.59 -53.75
N SER A 427 1.40 4.71 -54.17
CA SER A 427 2.57 4.56 -53.26
C SER A 427 2.49 5.43 -52.00
N ASP A 428 1.83 6.58 -52.12
CA ASP A 428 1.88 7.68 -51.14
C ASP A 428 0.60 7.79 -50.29
N LEU A 429 -0.39 6.92 -50.54
CA LEU A 429 -1.67 6.83 -49.83
C LEU A 429 -1.58 5.86 -48.65
N ALA A 430 -1.81 6.35 -47.43
CA ALA A 430 -1.81 5.51 -46.23
C ALA A 430 -2.92 5.93 -45.24
N ILE A 431 -3.69 4.95 -44.77
CA ILE A 431 -4.67 5.14 -43.70
C ILE A 431 -3.96 5.08 -42.35
N GLN A 432 -3.97 6.21 -41.65
CA GLN A 432 -3.55 6.29 -40.25
C GLN A 432 -4.74 5.89 -39.38
N ALA A 433 -4.73 4.66 -38.89
CA ALA A 433 -5.57 4.25 -37.78
C ALA A 433 -5.06 4.89 -36.48
N THR A 434 -5.96 5.40 -35.66
CA THR A 434 -5.70 5.97 -34.33
C THR A 434 -6.62 5.29 -33.33
N ILE A 435 -6.04 4.77 -32.25
CA ILE A 435 -6.78 4.32 -31.06
C ILE A 435 -6.33 5.21 -29.90
N PRO A 436 -7.21 6.07 -29.36
CA PRO A 436 -6.89 6.88 -28.19
C PRO A 436 -6.50 6.02 -26.98
N GLU A 437 -5.38 6.36 -26.32
CA GLU A 437 -4.76 5.59 -25.24
C GLU A 437 -5.74 5.35 -24.07
N ASN A 438 -6.61 6.32 -23.78
CA ASN A 438 -7.64 6.20 -22.75
C ASN A 438 -8.72 5.14 -23.05
N TYR A 439 -9.05 4.83 -24.31
CA TYR A 439 -9.97 3.72 -24.62
C TYR A 439 -9.31 2.36 -24.40
N TYR A 440 -8.02 2.24 -24.72
CA TYR A 440 -7.23 1.03 -24.43
C TYR A 440 -7.06 0.81 -22.93
N ASP A 441 -6.74 1.86 -22.15
CA ASP A 441 -6.61 1.78 -20.70
C ASP A 441 -7.94 1.41 -20.01
N GLN A 442 -9.07 1.97 -20.48
CA GLN A 442 -10.41 1.60 -19.99
C GLN A 442 -10.76 0.14 -20.32
N ALA A 443 -10.45 -0.32 -21.53
CA ALA A 443 -10.66 -1.72 -21.93
C ALA A 443 -9.74 -2.69 -21.16
N CYS A 444 -8.50 -2.30 -20.86
CA CYS A 444 -7.61 -3.04 -19.96
C CYS A 444 -8.23 -3.18 -18.57
N GLY A 445 -8.66 -2.06 -17.96
CA GLY A 445 -9.31 -2.05 -16.65
C GLY A 445 -10.54 -2.97 -16.57
N PHE A 446 -11.35 -3.02 -17.64
CA PHE A 446 -12.48 -3.95 -17.74
C PHE A 446 -12.05 -5.41 -17.67
N PHE A 447 -11.07 -5.84 -18.48
CA PHE A 447 -10.62 -7.24 -18.46
C PHE A 447 -9.91 -7.59 -17.16
N ASP A 448 -9.12 -6.67 -16.62
CA ASP A 448 -8.46 -6.82 -15.33
C ASP A 448 -9.49 -6.95 -14.19
N GLU A 449 -10.67 -6.32 -14.25
CA GLU A 449 -11.77 -6.55 -13.31
C GLU A 449 -12.48 -7.89 -13.56
N LEU A 450 -12.70 -8.27 -14.84
CA LEU A 450 -13.36 -9.51 -15.22
C LEU A 450 -12.57 -10.77 -14.80
N GLU A 451 -11.24 -10.74 -14.91
CA GLU A 451 -10.37 -11.84 -14.44
C GLU A 451 -10.41 -12.01 -12.92
N LYS A 452 -10.48 -10.89 -12.16
CA LYS A 452 -10.62 -10.94 -10.69
C LYS A 452 -11.97 -11.51 -10.26
N ASP A 453 -13.03 -11.16 -11.00
CA ASP A 453 -14.36 -11.75 -10.80
C ASP A 453 -14.36 -13.26 -11.05
N GLN A 454 -13.75 -13.72 -12.16
CA GLN A 454 -13.68 -15.15 -12.49
C GLN A 454 -12.88 -15.95 -11.47
N GLN A 455 -11.72 -15.44 -11.04
CA GLN A 455 -10.90 -16.09 -9.99
C GLN A 455 -11.70 -16.23 -8.68
N LYS A 456 -12.51 -15.24 -8.33
CA LYS A 456 -13.36 -15.30 -7.14
C LYS A 456 -14.51 -16.30 -7.29
N ASP A 457 -15.19 -16.31 -8.44
CA ASP A 457 -16.27 -17.26 -8.71
C ASP A 457 -15.75 -18.72 -8.75
N GLU A 458 -14.48 -18.96 -9.13
CA GLU A 458 -13.81 -20.26 -8.99
C GLU A 458 -13.50 -20.64 -7.52
N GLU A 459 -13.04 -19.70 -6.69
CA GLU A 459 -12.85 -19.93 -5.25
C GLU A 459 -14.18 -20.23 -4.53
N ASP A 460 -15.23 -19.44 -4.78
CA ASP A 460 -16.55 -19.63 -4.16
C ASP A 460 -17.24 -20.91 -4.66
N SER A 461 -17.13 -21.26 -5.95
CA SER A 461 -17.74 -22.49 -6.49
C SER A 461 -16.98 -23.77 -6.11
N SER A 462 -15.67 -23.70 -5.87
CA SER A 462 -14.90 -24.80 -5.28
C SER A 462 -15.39 -25.19 -3.88
N GLY A 463 -16.16 -24.34 -3.20
CA GLY A 463 -16.75 -24.61 -1.89
C GLY A 463 -18.04 -25.45 -1.90
N MET A 464 -18.69 -25.66 -3.07
CA MET A 464 -20.02 -26.28 -3.13
C MET A 464 -20.07 -27.76 -3.54
N MET A 465 -19.01 -28.34 -4.11
CA MET A 465 -19.08 -29.72 -4.66
C MET A 465 -18.97 -30.86 -3.62
N ASP A 466 -18.51 -30.58 -2.40
CA ASP A 466 -18.22 -31.61 -1.37
C ASP A 466 -19.46 -32.27 -0.70
N VAL A 467 -20.67 -32.04 -1.22
CA VAL A 467 -21.94 -32.52 -0.63
C VAL A 467 -22.49 -33.80 -1.29
N GLU A 468 -22.24 -34.03 -2.58
CA GLU A 468 -22.97 -35.07 -3.37
C GLU A 468 -22.10 -36.25 -3.88
N HIS A 469 -21.31 -36.90 -3.02
CA HIS A 469 -20.87 -38.28 -3.29
C HIS A 469 -20.76 -39.14 -2.02
N LYS A 470 -21.90 -39.64 -1.53
CA LYS A 470 -21.91 -40.54 -0.36
C LYS A 470 -23.00 -41.62 -0.33
N GLU A 471 -23.16 -42.38 -1.42
CA GLU A 471 -23.82 -43.68 -1.36
C GLU A 471 -23.44 -44.58 -2.55
N LEU A 472 -22.67 -45.65 -2.30
CA LEU A 472 -22.83 -47.02 -2.87
C LEU A 472 -21.61 -47.94 -2.64
N GLY A 473 -21.89 -49.16 -2.18
CA GLY A 473 -21.24 -50.39 -2.69
C GLY A 473 -19.84 -50.77 -2.18
N GLU A 474 -19.79 -51.59 -1.11
CA GLU A 474 -18.62 -52.41 -0.82
C GLU A 474 -18.38 -53.47 -1.92
N SER A 475 -17.13 -53.75 -2.30
CA SER A 475 -16.68 -55.14 -2.55
C SER A 475 -15.16 -55.29 -2.68
N SER A 476 -14.69 -56.50 -2.37
CA SER A 476 -13.33 -57.01 -2.47
C SER A 476 -13.41 -58.55 -2.51
N PRO A 477 -12.35 -59.31 -2.82
CA PRO A 477 -11.03 -58.95 -3.37
C PRO A 477 -10.63 -59.78 -4.61
N ALA A 478 -9.42 -59.56 -5.16
CA ALA A 478 -8.74 -60.54 -6.02
C ALA A 478 -7.22 -60.56 -5.77
N LYS A 479 -6.57 -61.72 -5.93
CA LYS A 479 -5.12 -61.92 -5.73
C LYS A 479 -4.43 -62.33 -7.04
N THR A 480 -3.24 -61.77 -7.30
CA THR A 480 -2.06 -62.39 -7.97
C THR A 480 -0.91 -61.38 -7.95
N GLY A 481 0.39 -61.73 -7.93
CA GLY A 481 1.01 -63.06 -7.78
C GLY A 481 2.30 -63.21 -8.62
N TYR A 482 3.41 -63.61 -8.00
CA TYR A 482 4.77 -63.79 -8.57
C TYR A 482 5.53 -62.48 -8.92
N SER A 483 6.79 -62.24 -8.51
CA SER A 483 8.11 -62.92 -8.75
C SER A 483 8.82 -62.30 -9.98
N SER A 484 10.14 -62.04 -10.04
CA SER A 484 11.28 -62.50 -9.21
C SER A 484 12.52 -61.56 -9.28
N ASP A 485 13.28 -61.48 -8.19
CA ASP A 485 14.74 -61.15 -8.12
C ASP A 485 15.62 -62.23 -8.83
N PRO A 486 16.97 -62.13 -9.06
CA PRO A 486 17.97 -61.42 -8.22
C PRO A 486 19.27 -60.82 -8.87
N ALA A 487 20.07 -60.13 -8.02
CA ALA A 487 21.56 -59.96 -8.06
C ALA A 487 22.20 -59.07 -9.17
N GLU A 488 23.45 -58.55 -9.10
CA GLU A 488 24.64 -58.75 -8.24
C GLU A 488 25.30 -57.42 -7.77
N GLN A 489 25.70 -57.25 -6.50
CA GLN A 489 27.07 -57.33 -5.89
C GLN A 489 28.15 -56.25 -6.21
N SER A 490 28.50 -55.43 -5.20
CA SER A 490 29.87 -55.17 -4.61
C SER A 490 29.81 -53.89 -3.74
N ALA A 491 30.22 -53.83 -2.45
CA ALA A 491 31.51 -54.06 -1.76
C ALA A 491 32.49 -52.85 -1.91
N GLU A 492 33.18 -52.31 -0.88
CA GLU A 492 33.60 -52.82 0.44
C GLU A 492 33.72 -51.73 1.58
N ARG A 493 33.74 -52.16 2.86
CA ARG A 493 34.61 -51.70 4.02
C ARG A 493 34.60 -50.22 4.49
N SER A 494 34.77 -49.82 5.77
CA SER A 494 34.88 -50.42 7.14
C SER A 494 34.24 -49.41 8.12
N ALA A 495 33.56 -49.69 9.25
CA ALA A 495 33.70 -50.68 10.33
C ALA A 495 34.78 -50.35 11.42
N GLU A 496 34.35 -49.75 12.54
CA GLU A 496 34.80 -50.11 13.90
C GLU A 496 33.73 -49.75 14.97
N LYS A 497 33.69 -50.44 16.11
CA LYS A 497 32.64 -50.37 17.17
C LYS A 497 33.10 -51.03 18.48
N LEU A 498 32.87 -50.41 19.64
CA LEU A 498 32.56 -51.06 20.94
C LEU A 498 31.72 -50.08 21.79
N GLU A 499 30.61 -50.41 22.48
CA GLU A 499 30.30 -51.42 23.52
C GLU A 499 30.87 -51.11 24.92
N ILE A 500 30.20 -51.37 26.06
CA ILE A 500 28.89 -52.03 26.34
C ILE A 500 27.93 -50.99 27.03
N LEU A 501 26.96 -51.18 27.94
CA LEU A 501 26.39 -52.27 28.77
C LEU A 501 24.88 -51.95 29.07
N HIS A 502 24.13 -52.90 29.66
CA HIS A 502 22.73 -52.74 30.13
C HIS A 502 22.59 -52.97 31.64
N THR A 503 21.62 -52.29 32.29
CA THR A 503 20.84 -52.85 33.41
C THR A 503 19.39 -52.36 33.37
N THR A 504 18.44 -53.30 33.39
CA THR A 504 16.99 -53.08 33.52
C THR A 504 16.53 -53.26 34.96
N THR A 505 15.49 -52.52 35.39
CA THR A 505 14.57 -52.96 36.46
C THR A 505 13.17 -52.43 36.21
N GLU A 506 12.18 -53.31 36.33
CA GLU A 506 10.75 -52.98 36.32
C GLU A 506 10.30 -52.50 37.72
N GLY A 507 9.17 -51.82 37.80
CA GLY A 507 8.64 -51.36 39.09
C GLY A 507 7.34 -50.56 39.00
N ALA A 508 6.22 -51.24 38.75
CA ALA A 508 4.89 -50.67 38.96
C ALA A 508 4.40 -50.96 40.39
N PHE A 509 3.73 -50.02 41.05
CA PHE A 509 2.36 -50.20 41.60
C PHE A 509 1.79 -48.86 42.15
N THR A 510 0.52 -48.92 42.55
CA THR A 510 -0.46 -47.83 42.68
C THR A 510 -0.45 -47.01 43.99
N PHE A 511 -1.03 -45.80 43.92
CA PHE A 511 -1.87 -45.11 44.92
C PHE A 511 -1.62 -45.31 46.43
N GLU A 512 -1.56 -44.20 47.17
CA GLU A 512 -2.51 -43.99 48.27
C GLU A 512 -2.85 -42.50 48.47
N VAL A 513 -3.93 -42.22 49.22
CA VAL A 513 -4.48 -40.88 49.51
C VAL A 513 -4.54 -40.68 51.01
N MET A 514 -4.18 -39.49 51.53
CA MET A 514 -4.62 -39.08 52.86
C MET A 514 -4.90 -37.57 52.94
N GLN A 515 -5.96 -37.23 53.67
CA GLN A 515 -6.37 -35.89 54.08
C GLN A 515 -6.01 -35.67 55.56
N ALA A 516 -6.53 -34.58 56.15
CA ALA A 516 -6.74 -34.36 57.58
C ALA A 516 -5.50 -33.88 58.40
N ASP A 517 -5.65 -32.99 59.39
CA ASP A 517 -6.75 -32.03 59.63
C ASP A 517 -6.33 -30.87 60.56
N THR A 518 -7.29 -29.95 60.76
CA THR A 518 -7.35 -28.86 61.75
C THR A 518 -6.59 -29.01 63.09
N MET A 519 -6.15 -27.88 63.65
CA MET A 519 -6.50 -27.51 65.04
C MET A 519 -6.55 -25.98 65.26
N ASP A 520 -7.04 -25.56 66.42
CA ASP A 520 -7.80 -24.31 66.67
C ASP A 520 -7.43 -23.66 68.03
N THR A 521 -8.22 -22.69 68.54
CA THR A 521 -8.24 -22.05 69.89
C THR A 521 -7.34 -20.79 70.07
N THR A 522 -7.71 -19.72 70.80
CA THR A 522 -8.91 -19.44 71.65
C THR A 522 -9.20 -17.92 71.86
N THR A 523 -10.47 -17.59 72.18
CA THR A 523 -11.07 -16.46 73.00
C THR A 523 -10.20 -15.30 73.53
N GLU A 524 -10.66 -14.05 73.70
CA GLU A 524 -12.01 -13.39 73.67
C GLU A 524 -11.86 -11.88 73.22
N GLY A 525 -12.81 -10.91 73.28
CA GLY A 525 -14.11 -10.77 73.97
C GLY A 525 -14.81 -9.39 73.77
N PHE A 526 -15.77 -9.02 74.64
CA PHE A 526 -16.59 -7.77 74.58
C PHE A 526 -15.93 -6.56 75.32
N THR A 527 -16.27 -5.26 75.15
CA THR A 527 -17.56 -4.56 74.90
C THR A 527 -17.36 -3.18 74.21
N GLY A 528 -18.39 -2.61 73.55
CA GLY A 528 -18.48 -1.17 73.24
C GLY A 528 -19.24 -0.85 71.94
N ALA A 529 -19.87 0.33 71.82
CA ALA A 529 -20.67 0.70 70.63
C ALA A 529 -20.49 2.18 70.23
N SER A 530 -20.66 2.47 68.92
CA SER A 530 -21.56 3.54 68.38
C SER A 530 -21.04 4.34 67.17
N ILE A 531 -21.68 4.13 66.01
CA ILE A 531 -22.00 5.12 64.93
C ILE A 531 -20.92 5.55 63.90
N THR A 532 -21.44 5.83 62.67
CA THR A 532 -20.86 6.47 61.45
C THR A 532 -19.77 5.78 60.60
N ALA A 533 -20.25 5.21 59.48
CA ALA A 533 -20.00 5.62 58.08
C ALA A 533 -18.62 5.45 57.38
N GLU A 534 -18.72 4.96 56.14
CA GLU A 534 -17.88 5.22 54.94
C GLU A 534 -16.36 4.90 54.97
N GLU A 535 -15.99 3.74 54.42
CA GLU A 535 -14.68 3.47 53.77
C GLU A 535 -14.85 2.63 52.48
N ASP A 536 -13.82 2.62 51.63
CA ASP A 536 -13.85 2.27 50.20
C ASP A 536 -13.79 0.77 49.83
N PRO A 537 -14.37 0.37 48.67
CA PRO A 537 -14.11 -0.92 48.01
C PRO A 537 -13.10 -0.83 46.82
N ILE A 538 -12.19 0.14 46.80
CA ILE A 538 -11.21 0.37 45.71
C ILE A 538 -10.01 -0.60 45.81
N GLU A 539 -10.29 -1.90 45.85
CA GLU A 539 -9.29 -2.95 45.60
C GLU A 539 -9.84 -4.15 44.79
N ALA A 540 -11.17 -4.30 44.69
CA ALA A 540 -11.80 -5.34 43.87
C ALA A 540 -11.96 -4.97 42.37
N LEU A 541 -11.97 -3.67 42.05
CA LEU A 541 -12.28 -3.18 40.69
C LEU A 541 -11.09 -3.18 39.74
N THR A 542 -9.87 -2.97 40.23
CA THR A 542 -8.63 -2.98 39.43
C THR A 542 -8.38 -4.34 38.77
N GLY A 543 -8.66 -5.44 39.47
CA GLY A 543 -8.64 -6.79 38.90
C GLY A 543 -9.73 -7.07 37.85
N THR A 544 -10.84 -6.32 37.88
CA THR A 544 -12.00 -6.58 36.99
C THR A 544 -11.89 -5.85 35.65
N VAL A 545 -11.43 -4.60 35.66
CA VAL A 545 -11.27 -3.79 34.41
C VAL A 545 -10.15 -4.35 33.52
N ALA A 546 -9.10 -4.95 34.09
CA ALA A 546 -8.06 -5.64 33.33
C ALA A 546 -8.63 -6.83 32.52
N ASN A 547 -9.47 -7.66 33.15
CA ASN A 547 -10.07 -8.83 32.52
C ASN A 547 -11.07 -8.47 31.40
N LEU A 548 -11.84 -7.39 31.55
CA LEU A 548 -12.78 -6.94 30.51
C LEU A 548 -12.08 -6.41 29.25
N LYS A 549 -10.88 -5.81 29.36
CA LYS A 549 -10.07 -5.44 28.19
C LYS A 549 -9.42 -6.64 27.49
N LEU A 550 -9.16 -7.75 28.19
CA LEU A 550 -8.75 -9.01 27.56
C LEU A 550 -9.89 -9.67 26.77
N ALA A 551 -11.10 -9.71 27.33
CA ALA A 551 -12.23 -10.44 26.74
C ALA A 551 -12.62 -9.95 25.32
N SER A 552 -12.52 -8.65 25.05
CA SER A 552 -13.00 -8.04 23.80
C SER A 552 -12.11 -8.23 22.56
N ARG A 553 -10.99 -8.97 22.66
CA ARG A 553 -10.15 -9.33 21.50
C ARG A 553 -10.49 -10.69 20.86
N ARG A 554 -11.36 -11.50 21.49
CA ARG A 554 -11.61 -12.90 21.10
C ARG A 554 -12.55 -13.11 19.88
N THR A 555 -12.36 -12.33 18.83
CA THR A 555 -12.65 -12.79 17.46
C THR A 555 -11.35 -13.37 16.89
N LEU A 556 -11.29 -14.69 16.70
CA LEU A 556 -10.06 -15.44 16.36
C LEU A 556 -9.32 -14.83 15.16
N ALA A 557 -8.31 -14.01 15.45
CA ALA A 557 -7.44 -13.43 14.43
C ALA A 557 -6.49 -14.52 13.92
N THR A 558 -6.38 -14.66 12.60
CA THR A 558 -5.48 -15.65 11.99
C THR A 558 -4.05 -15.41 12.48
N PRO A 559 -3.33 -16.43 12.98
CA PRO A 559 -1.99 -16.23 13.53
C PRO A 559 -1.02 -15.64 12.51
N VAL A 560 -0.71 -14.35 12.66
CA VAL A 560 0.22 -13.62 11.79
C VAL A 560 1.64 -14.13 12.02
N GLY A 561 2.06 -15.05 11.14
CA GLY A 561 3.44 -15.49 10.92
C GLY A 561 4.04 -14.94 9.63
N HIS A 562 5.25 -15.39 9.27
CA HIS A 562 6.04 -14.88 8.15
C HIS A 562 5.36 -15.01 6.77
N PHE A 563 4.49 -16.00 6.55
CA PHE A 563 3.71 -16.12 5.31
C PHE A 563 2.74 -14.94 5.04
N HIS A 564 2.44 -14.13 6.07
CA HIS A 564 1.56 -12.96 5.99
C HIS A 564 2.35 -11.64 5.84
N LEU A 565 3.68 -11.69 5.92
CA LEU A 565 4.53 -10.52 5.71
C LEU A 565 4.68 -10.21 4.22
N SER A 566 4.86 -8.93 3.90
CA SER A 566 5.15 -8.42 2.54
C SER A 566 6.58 -8.74 2.07
N LEU A 567 6.95 -10.02 2.10
CA LEU A 567 8.20 -10.58 1.58
C LEU A 567 8.08 -10.85 0.07
N LEU A 568 9.18 -10.79 -0.65
CA LEU A 568 9.22 -10.99 -2.10
C LEU A 568 8.84 -12.43 -2.47
N CYS A 569 9.27 -13.41 -1.67
CA CYS A 569 8.89 -14.82 -1.82
C CYS A 569 7.41 -15.13 -1.49
N ASN A 570 6.68 -14.22 -0.85
CA ASN A 570 5.22 -14.32 -0.67
C ASN A 570 4.44 -13.63 -1.80
N ARG A 571 5.04 -12.67 -2.51
CA ARG A 571 4.40 -11.89 -3.58
C ARG A 571 4.57 -12.50 -4.98
N SER A 572 5.67 -13.21 -5.21
CA SER A 572 6.00 -13.83 -6.50
C SER A 572 6.90 -15.06 -6.29
N ARG A 573 6.90 -15.98 -7.24
CA ARG A 573 8.01 -16.94 -7.35
C ARG A 573 9.29 -16.15 -7.69
N LEU A 574 10.39 -16.50 -7.03
CA LEU A 574 11.74 -16.02 -7.33
C LEU A 574 12.31 -16.84 -8.50
N THR A 575 13.34 -16.34 -9.18
CA THR A 575 14.14 -17.20 -10.06
C THR A 575 14.91 -18.22 -9.22
N ASP A 576 15.16 -19.40 -9.77
CA ASP A 576 15.81 -20.48 -9.02
C ASP A 576 17.22 -20.08 -8.53
N ILE A 577 17.95 -19.27 -9.32
CA ILE A 577 19.23 -18.65 -8.93
C ILE A 577 19.05 -17.74 -7.70
N THR A 578 18.02 -16.88 -7.69
CA THR A 578 17.74 -15.97 -6.56
C THR A 578 17.31 -16.73 -5.32
N ALA A 579 16.53 -17.81 -5.48
CA ALA A 579 16.11 -18.67 -4.38
C ALA A 579 17.31 -19.42 -3.77
N ASP A 580 18.14 -20.06 -4.59
CA ASP A 580 19.32 -20.80 -4.13
C ASP A 580 20.39 -19.88 -3.51
N PHE A 581 20.59 -18.67 -4.06
CA PHE A 581 21.43 -17.69 -3.38
C PHE A 581 20.87 -17.31 -2.01
N LYS A 582 19.59 -16.93 -1.91
CA LYS A 582 18.99 -16.54 -0.62
C LYS A 582 19.04 -17.69 0.39
N ARG A 583 18.86 -18.94 -0.05
CA ARG A 583 19.04 -20.16 0.74
C ARG A 583 20.48 -20.29 1.25
N GLY A 584 21.48 -20.12 0.40
CA GLY A 584 22.91 -20.17 0.76
C GLY A 584 23.28 -19.13 1.82
N HIS A 585 22.91 -17.87 1.57
CA HIS A 585 23.11 -16.75 2.50
C HIS A 585 22.49 -17.03 3.89
N LEU A 586 21.22 -17.46 3.93
CA LEU A 586 20.53 -17.77 5.18
C LEU A 586 21.16 -18.97 5.92
N LEU A 587 21.65 -19.99 5.21
CA LEU A 587 22.35 -21.13 5.81
C LEU A 587 23.73 -20.74 6.38
N ALA A 588 24.49 -19.89 5.69
CA ALA A 588 25.75 -19.36 6.19
C ALA A 588 25.55 -18.51 7.45
N TYR A 589 24.54 -17.63 7.44
CA TYR A 589 24.21 -16.79 8.59
C TYR A 589 23.62 -17.60 9.76
N LEU A 590 22.93 -18.71 9.50
CA LEU A 590 22.47 -19.65 10.51
C LEU A 590 23.62 -20.31 11.29
N GLU A 591 24.72 -20.65 10.62
CA GLU A 591 25.91 -21.21 11.28
C GLU A 591 26.67 -20.14 12.09
N GLU A 592 26.79 -18.91 11.57
CA GLU A 592 27.40 -17.79 12.31
C GLU A 592 26.60 -17.48 13.59
N LYS A 593 25.27 -17.36 13.48
CA LYS A 593 24.38 -16.99 14.59
C LYS A 593 23.79 -18.19 15.33
N ARG A 594 24.36 -19.40 15.19
CA ARG A 594 23.82 -20.67 15.71
C ARG A 594 23.49 -20.71 17.21
N MET A 595 24.11 -19.85 18.01
CA MET A 595 23.86 -19.74 19.47
C MET A 595 22.91 -18.59 19.85
N LYS A 596 22.64 -17.63 18.95
CA LYS A 596 21.81 -16.45 19.21
C LYS A 596 20.32 -16.69 18.93
N ALA A 597 19.45 -15.75 19.31
CA ALA A 597 18.01 -15.80 19.05
C ALA A 597 17.66 -15.69 17.55
N GLU A 598 18.44 -14.97 16.75
CA GLU A 598 18.19 -14.72 15.32
C GLU A 598 18.12 -16.03 14.51
N ARG A 599 18.73 -17.12 15.01
CA ARG A 599 18.62 -18.46 14.41
C ARG A 599 17.18 -18.92 14.18
N HIS A 600 16.23 -18.46 15.01
CA HIS A 600 14.81 -18.77 14.86
C HIS A 600 14.16 -17.97 13.74
N ALA A 601 14.48 -16.67 13.60
CA ALA A 601 14.08 -15.86 12.44
C ALA A 601 14.63 -16.44 11.12
N ILE A 602 15.91 -16.82 11.10
CA ILE A 602 16.59 -17.38 9.92
C ILE A 602 15.97 -18.72 9.52
N ARG A 603 15.69 -19.63 10.47
CA ARG A 603 14.96 -20.88 10.19
C ARG A 603 13.51 -20.64 9.77
N ASN A 604 12.84 -19.62 10.32
CA ASN A 604 11.50 -19.22 9.87
C ASN A 604 11.52 -18.75 8.40
N LEU A 605 12.52 -17.96 7.98
CA LEU A 605 12.71 -17.58 6.58
C LEU A 605 13.03 -18.78 5.67
N LEU A 606 13.92 -19.69 6.09
CA LEU A 606 14.25 -20.91 5.33
C LEU A 606 13.02 -21.80 5.12
N GLY A 607 12.17 -21.97 6.13
CA GLY A 607 10.92 -22.73 6.00
C GLY A 607 9.90 -22.07 5.06
N VAL A 608 9.80 -20.73 5.05
CA VAL A 608 8.97 -20.00 4.08
C VAL A 608 9.52 -20.14 2.66
N LEU A 609 10.85 -20.11 2.48
CA LEU A 609 11.51 -20.25 1.19
C LEU A 609 11.27 -21.64 0.59
N ALA A 610 11.50 -22.70 1.37
CA ALA A 610 11.25 -24.09 0.98
C ALA A 610 9.79 -24.30 0.53
N TYR A 611 8.82 -23.76 1.29
CA TYR A 611 7.41 -23.86 0.93
C TYR A 611 7.05 -23.07 -0.34
N ARG A 612 7.51 -21.81 -0.45
CA ARG A 612 7.08 -20.90 -1.53
C ARG A 612 7.77 -21.13 -2.87
N GLN A 613 9.02 -21.61 -2.87
CA GLN A 613 9.86 -21.67 -4.07
C GLN A 613 10.11 -23.10 -4.53
N GLU A 614 10.36 -24.00 -3.58
CA GLU A 614 10.73 -25.40 -3.86
C GLU A 614 9.52 -26.34 -3.86
N ASN A 615 8.38 -25.86 -3.34
CA ASN A 615 7.20 -26.66 -3.01
C ASN A 615 7.53 -27.79 -1.99
N ASP A 616 8.65 -27.67 -1.27
CA ASP A 616 9.05 -28.64 -0.24
C ASP A 616 8.30 -28.36 1.07
N ARG A 617 7.11 -28.94 1.14
CA ARG A 617 6.29 -28.95 2.34
C ARG A 617 6.98 -29.63 3.52
N GLN A 618 7.80 -30.66 3.31
CA GLN A 618 8.40 -31.40 4.41
C GLN A 618 9.58 -30.65 5.01
N GLY A 619 10.53 -30.18 4.19
CA GLY A 619 11.63 -29.35 4.66
C GLY A 619 11.15 -28.06 5.32
N ALA A 620 10.08 -27.44 4.80
CA ALA A 620 9.42 -26.31 5.47
C ALA A 620 8.93 -26.66 6.88
N LEU A 621 8.22 -27.78 7.03
CA LEU A 621 7.76 -28.27 8.34
C LEU A 621 8.93 -28.66 9.25
N ASP A 622 10.00 -29.22 8.73
CA ASP A 622 11.18 -29.62 9.51
C ASP A 622 11.90 -28.40 10.09
N TYR A 623 12.04 -27.30 9.34
CA TYR A 623 12.56 -26.03 9.87
C TYR A 623 11.69 -25.50 11.03
N PHE A 624 10.36 -25.45 10.87
CA PHE A 624 9.47 -24.95 11.92
C PHE A 624 9.42 -25.89 13.14
N ASN A 625 9.38 -27.22 12.92
CA ASN A 625 9.40 -28.22 14.00
C ASN A 625 10.73 -28.21 14.77
N HIS A 626 11.86 -27.88 14.12
CA HIS A 626 13.15 -27.75 14.78
C HIS A 626 13.20 -26.52 15.71
N ILE A 627 12.61 -25.37 15.31
CA ILE A 627 12.43 -24.23 16.22
C ILE A 627 11.59 -24.65 17.43
N LEU A 628 10.46 -25.31 17.19
CA LEU A 628 9.51 -25.75 18.22
C LEU A 628 9.97 -26.99 19.03
N SER A 629 11.25 -27.40 18.91
CA SER A 629 11.75 -28.63 19.54
C SER A 629 12.19 -28.41 21.01
N PRO A 630 12.11 -29.42 21.88
CA PRO A 630 12.56 -29.30 23.28
C PRO A 630 14.05 -28.95 23.35
N GLY A 631 14.35 -27.75 23.86
CA GLY A 631 15.71 -27.20 23.92
C GLY A 631 16.00 -26.05 22.95
N GLU A 632 15.07 -25.76 22.03
CA GLU A 632 15.11 -24.59 21.15
C GLU A 632 14.18 -23.47 21.63
N ASP A 633 13.04 -23.21 20.98
CA ASP A 633 11.99 -22.30 21.46
C ASP A 633 10.58 -22.89 21.16
N PRO A 634 10.06 -23.77 22.04
CA PRO A 634 8.75 -24.41 21.86
C PRO A 634 7.56 -23.45 21.77
N ASP A 635 7.70 -22.25 22.33
CA ASP A 635 6.65 -21.22 22.40
C ASP A 635 6.78 -20.18 21.27
N ASN A 636 7.60 -20.46 20.24
CA ASN A 636 7.87 -19.56 19.13
C ASN A 636 6.63 -19.33 18.24
N LEU A 637 5.89 -18.27 18.54
CA LEU A 637 4.63 -17.90 17.90
C LEU A 637 4.72 -17.79 16.36
N ASN A 638 5.86 -17.37 15.81
CA ASN A 638 6.06 -17.31 14.36
C ASN A 638 6.18 -18.71 13.75
N ALA A 639 6.96 -19.61 14.35
CA ALA A 639 7.09 -20.98 13.89
C ALA A 639 5.77 -21.75 14.04
N MET A 640 5.00 -21.52 15.12
CA MET A 640 3.65 -22.06 15.29
C MET A 640 2.71 -21.58 14.16
N ALA A 641 2.67 -20.27 13.90
CA ALA A 641 1.85 -19.67 12.85
C ALA A 641 2.25 -20.14 11.44
N ASN A 642 3.55 -20.24 11.18
CA ASN A 642 4.10 -20.71 9.90
C ASN A 642 3.79 -22.19 9.66
N ARG A 643 3.99 -23.04 10.68
CA ARG A 643 3.60 -24.45 10.66
C ARG A 643 2.10 -24.62 10.44
N HIS A 644 1.27 -23.85 11.14
CA HIS A 644 -0.19 -23.86 10.96
C HIS A 644 -0.56 -23.56 9.50
N PHE A 645 0.00 -22.50 8.90
CA PHE A 645 -0.23 -22.14 7.49
C PHE A 645 0.12 -23.29 6.53
N VAL A 646 1.28 -23.94 6.70
CA VAL A 646 1.72 -25.08 5.86
C VAL A 646 0.92 -26.36 6.13
N MET A 647 0.29 -26.48 7.31
CA MET A 647 -0.64 -27.56 7.62
C MET A 647 -2.04 -27.34 7.02
N SER A 648 -2.58 -26.12 7.10
CA SER A 648 -3.95 -25.79 6.65
C SER A 648 -4.09 -25.61 5.13
N THR A 649 -3.06 -25.14 4.43
CA THR A 649 -3.11 -24.86 2.96
C THR A 649 -3.06 -26.11 2.07
N SER A 650 -3.27 -27.31 2.60
CA SER A 650 -3.16 -28.57 1.85
C SER A 650 -4.51 -29.24 1.65
N ARG A 651 -4.77 -29.75 0.43
CA ARG A 651 -5.98 -30.49 0.08
C ARG A 651 -6.16 -31.69 1.02
N GLY A 652 -7.30 -31.77 1.69
CA GLY A 652 -7.59 -32.79 2.71
C GLY A 652 -6.88 -32.57 4.06
N GLY A 653 -6.35 -31.37 4.32
CA GLY A 653 -5.71 -31.04 5.60
C GLY A 653 -6.65 -31.18 6.79
N ILE A 654 -6.21 -31.90 7.82
CA ILE A 654 -6.90 -31.95 9.12
C ILE A 654 -6.93 -30.52 9.69
N PRO A 655 -8.08 -30.02 10.20
CA PRO A 655 -8.14 -28.74 10.90
C PRO A 655 -7.22 -28.75 12.12
N VAL A 656 -6.03 -28.16 11.97
CA VAL A 656 -5.13 -27.87 13.09
C VAL A 656 -5.73 -26.68 13.83
N ALA A 657 -5.83 -26.76 15.16
CA ALA A 657 -6.23 -25.60 15.96
C ALA A 657 -5.22 -24.46 15.75
N ALA A 658 -5.72 -23.24 15.58
CA ALA A 658 -4.85 -22.07 15.61
C ALA A 658 -4.12 -22.02 16.96
N PRO A 659 -2.80 -21.77 17.01
CA PRO A 659 -2.11 -21.49 18.27
C PRO A 659 -2.81 -20.37 19.05
N ASP A 660 -2.98 -20.57 20.36
CA ASP A 660 -3.56 -19.60 21.27
C ASP A 660 -2.77 -18.28 21.27
N GLU A 661 -3.46 -17.16 21.55
CA GLU A 661 -2.77 -15.89 21.77
C GLU A 661 -1.91 -15.95 23.05
N PRO A 662 -0.68 -15.40 23.03
CA PRO A 662 0.19 -15.38 24.20
C PRO A 662 -0.42 -14.57 25.35
N ASP A 663 -0.42 -15.12 26.56
CA ASP A 663 -0.91 -14.40 27.73
C ASP A 663 0.05 -13.27 28.11
N LEU A 664 -0.27 -12.05 27.64
CA LEU A 664 0.49 -10.82 27.91
C LEU A 664 0.44 -10.35 29.37
N SER A 665 -0.24 -11.05 30.28
CA SER A 665 -0.08 -10.85 31.72
C SER A 665 1.18 -11.53 32.28
N THR A 666 1.59 -12.65 31.67
CA THR A 666 2.79 -13.43 32.04
C THR A 666 4.08 -12.77 31.54
N LYS A 667 5.24 -13.19 32.06
CA LYS A 667 6.55 -12.75 31.52
C LYS A 667 6.87 -13.48 30.22
N GLU A 668 6.47 -14.73 30.17
CA GLU A 668 6.73 -15.70 29.12
C GLU A 668 5.98 -15.30 27.83
N GLY A 669 4.67 -15.02 27.94
CA GLY A 669 3.85 -14.51 26.83
C GLY A 669 4.30 -13.14 26.31
N LYS A 670 4.75 -12.24 27.20
CA LYS A 670 5.38 -10.97 26.77
C LYS A 670 6.67 -11.20 25.99
N ARG A 671 7.56 -12.08 26.47
CA ARG A 671 8.82 -12.43 25.80
C ARG A 671 8.56 -13.06 24.43
N ALA A 672 7.65 -14.03 24.34
CA ALA A 672 7.27 -14.68 23.09
C ALA A 672 6.68 -13.70 22.07
N GLN A 673 5.81 -12.78 22.50
CA GLN A 673 5.25 -11.75 21.62
C GLN A 673 6.26 -10.66 21.23
N ALA A 674 7.23 -10.32 22.09
CA ALA A 674 8.32 -9.42 21.74
C ALA A 674 9.26 -10.06 20.69
N ARG A 675 9.68 -11.31 20.89
CA ARG A 675 10.43 -12.11 19.91
C ARG A 675 9.71 -12.18 18.57
N ARG A 676 8.41 -12.45 18.59
CA ARG A 676 7.57 -12.50 17.38
C ARG A 676 7.69 -11.22 16.55
N TYR A 677 7.68 -10.04 17.18
CA TYR A 677 7.87 -8.76 16.49
C TYR A 677 9.32 -8.59 15.99
N ALA A 678 10.33 -8.91 16.80
CA ALA A 678 11.73 -8.78 16.42
C ALA A 678 12.12 -9.68 15.23
N GLU A 679 11.65 -10.93 15.19
CA GLU A 679 11.84 -11.81 14.03
C GLU A 679 11.11 -11.30 12.78
N GLN A 680 9.91 -10.72 12.92
CA GLN A 680 9.19 -10.13 11.78
C GLN A 680 9.90 -8.87 11.25
N ALA A 681 10.54 -8.11 12.14
CA ALA A 681 11.42 -7.00 11.78
C ALA A 681 12.67 -7.52 11.02
N PHE A 682 13.32 -8.57 11.53
CA PHE A 682 14.43 -9.24 10.87
C PHE A 682 14.04 -9.74 9.46
N ALA A 683 12.91 -10.44 9.33
CA ALA A 683 12.43 -10.98 8.07
C ALA A 683 12.16 -9.90 7.01
N LEU A 684 11.68 -8.72 7.43
CA LEU A 684 11.45 -7.58 6.53
C LEU A 684 12.75 -6.87 6.14
N ILE A 685 13.77 -6.81 7.01
CA ILE A 685 15.05 -6.12 6.73
C ILE A 685 16.11 -7.03 6.07
N ASP A 686 15.98 -8.35 6.12
CA ASP A 686 16.83 -9.31 5.37
C ASP A 686 16.73 -9.10 3.84
N GLU A 687 15.59 -8.65 3.34
CA GLU A 687 15.38 -8.35 1.92
C GLU A 687 15.96 -6.98 1.50
N LYS A 688 17.28 -6.79 1.66
CA LYS A 688 18.09 -5.56 1.42
C LYS A 688 18.42 -5.20 -0.04
N ASN A 689 17.97 -6.00 -1.03
CA ASN A 689 18.35 -5.82 -2.45
C ASN A 689 17.25 -5.21 -3.37
N ASN A 690 16.18 -4.59 -2.83
CA ASN A 690 14.99 -4.12 -3.57
C ASN A 690 14.68 -2.62 -3.33
N ASP A 691 15.49 -1.75 -3.95
CA ASP A 691 15.60 -0.29 -3.71
C ASP A 691 14.29 0.51 -3.47
N ALA A 692 13.21 0.22 -4.19
CA ALA A 692 12.11 1.18 -4.30
C ALA A 692 11.08 1.13 -3.14
N ILE A 693 11.00 0.03 -2.36
CA ILE A 693 10.00 -0.14 -1.27
C ILE A 693 10.56 0.21 0.14
N TYR A 694 11.81 0.66 0.27
CA TYR A 694 12.47 0.75 1.59
C TYR A 694 11.81 1.62 2.66
N TYR A 695 11.17 2.75 2.33
CA TYR A 695 10.68 3.67 3.38
C TYR A 695 9.57 3.03 4.24
N GLU A 696 8.47 2.59 3.62
CA GLU A 696 7.35 1.91 4.32
C GLU A 696 7.81 0.65 5.05
N ARG A 697 8.63 -0.17 4.36
CA ARG A 697 9.16 -1.42 4.91
C ARG A 697 10.04 -1.17 6.13
N SER A 698 10.96 -0.20 6.06
CA SER A 698 11.90 0.10 7.15
C SER A 698 11.21 0.84 8.30
N SER A 699 10.22 1.70 8.00
CA SER A 699 9.33 2.28 9.01
C SER A 699 8.60 1.18 9.79
N ARG A 700 8.08 0.14 9.10
CA ARG A 700 7.47 -1.02 9.76
C ARG A 700 8.49 -1.87 10.54
N VAL A 701 9.73 -2.02 10.08
CA VAL A 701 10.81 -2.68 10.84
C VAL A 701 11.09 -1.91 12.14
N LEU A 702 11.22 -0.58 12.07
CA LEU A 702 11.45 0.28 13.22
C LEU A 702 10.28 0.22 14.23
N GLU A 703 9.03 0.25 13.75
CA GLU A 703 7.83 0.06 14.57
C GLU A 703 7.84 -1.29 15.31
N LEU A 704 8.14 -2.38 14.59
CA LEU A 704 8.23 -3.73 15.17
C LEU A 704 9.38 -3.86 16.18
N CYS A 705 10.55 -3.29 15.91
CA CYS A 705 11.66 -3.27 16.86
C CYS A 705 11.30 -2.50 18.14
N ASN A 706 10.63 -1.35 18.01
CA ASN A 706 10.17 -0.56 19.16
C ASN A 706 9.12 -1.32 19.98
N GLN A 707 8.15 -1.97 19.33
CA GLN A 707 7.16 -2.84 19.99
C GLN A 707 7.80 -4.03 20.70
N ALA A 708 8.85 -4.63 20.12
CA ALA A 708 9.62 -5.69 20.77
C ALA A 708 10.35 -5.18 22.03
N MET A 709 11.08 -4.06 21.91
CA MET A 709 11.85 -3.49 23.02
C MET A 709 10.96 -3.00 24.17
N GLU A 710 9.83 -2.35 23.87
CA GLU A 710 8.86 -1.89 24.88
C GLU A 710 8.22 -3.08 25.63
N LEU A 711 7.81 -4.12 24.91
CA LEU A 711 7.12 -5.27 25.50
C LEU A 711 8.06 -6.19 26.29
N ALA A 712 9.31 -6.34 25.86
CA ALA A 712 10.30 -7.15 26.56
C ALA A 712 10.91 -6.41 27.76
N GLY A 713 11.35 -5.16 27.61
CA GLY A 713 12.09 -4.44 28.65
C GLY A 713 13.33 -5.20 29.14
N HIS A 714 13.22 -5.88 30.29
CA HIS A 714 14.27 -6.69 30.91
C HIS A 714 14.03 -8.22 30.82
N LEU A 715 13.05 -8.65 30.02
CA LEU A 715 12.67 -10.07 29.87
C LEU A 715 13.51 -10.84 28.83
N VAL A 716 14.31 -10.12 28.05
CA VAL A 716 15.39 -10.66 27.20
C VAL A 716 16.73 -10.26 27.77
N ASP A 717 17.79 -10.98 27.41
CA ASP A 717 19.14 -10.59 27.78
C ASP A 717 19.64 -9.37 26.96
N LEU A 718 20.78 -8.83 27.36
CA LEU A 718 21.31 -7.59 26.81
C LEU A 718 21.87 -7.78 25.40
N ASP A 719 22.28 -8.99 25.02
CA ASP A 719 22.78 -9.27 23.68
C ASP A 719 21.59 -9.42 22.71
N GLU A 720 20.56 -10.20 23.07
CA GLU A 720 19.26 -10.26 22.36
C GLU A 720 18.65 -8.85 22.18
N SER A 721 18.66 -8.01 23.23
CA SER A 721 18.24 -6.60 23.17
C SER A 721 19.11 -5.73 22.23
N ASN A 722 20.40 -6.05 22.10
CA ASN A 722 21.33 -5.30 21.26
C ASN A 722 21.22 -5.69 19.78
N ASP A 723 20.97 -6.96 19.46
CA ASP A 723 20.65 -7.37 18.09
C ASP A 723 19.39 -6.64 17.58
N TRP A 724 18.36 -6.45 18.41
CA TRP A 724 17.15 -5.71 18.03
C TRP A 724 17.39 -4.20 17.80
N LYS A 725 18.24 -3.56 18.62
CA LYS A 725 18.68 -2.17 18.42
C LYS A 725 19.49 -2.01 17.13
N TYR A 726 20.32 -3.00 16.79
CA TYR A 726 21.05 -2.99 15.53
C TYR A 726 20.10 -2.99 14.32
N LEU A 727 19.05 -3.85 14.34
CA LEU A 727 18.00 -3.86 13.30
C LEU A 727 17.24 -2.53 13.21
N ALA A 728 16.95 -1.88 14.35
CA ALA A 728 16.33 -0.55 14.38
C ALA A 728 17.27 0.54 13.80
N GLY A 729 18.58 0.43 14.02
CA GLY A 729 19.59 1.29 13.40
C GLY A 729 19.67 1.12 11.88
N GLU A 730 19.67 -0.12 11.39
CA GLU A 730 19.66 -0.42 9.95
C GLU A 730 18.38 0.07 9.26
N ALA A 731 17.21 -0.11 9.88
CA ALA A 731 15.95 0.44 9.40
C ALA A 731 16.00 1.97 9.29
N SER A 732 16.49 2.65 10.33
CA SER A 732 16.65 4.10 10.34
C SER A 732 17.63 4.59 9.26
N TYR A 733 18.72 3.85 9.03
CA TYR A 733 19.71 4.10 7.98
C TYR A 733 19.12 3.97 6.55
N GLU A 734 18.31 2.94 6.27
CA GLU A 734 17.68 2.78 4.95
C GLU A 734 16.50 3.75 4.72
N MET A 735 15.78 4.16 5.77
CA MET A 735 14.84 5.29 5.69
C MET A 735 15.56 6.57 5.26
N LEU A 736 16.63 6.94 5.97
CA LEU A 736 17.43 8.13 5.68
C LEU A 736 18.00 8.12 4.25
N ARG A 737 18.53 6.97 3.81
CA ARG A 737 19.07 6.76 2.45
C ARG A 737 18.02 7.02 1.35
N LYS A 738 16.73 6.80 1.61
CA LYS A 738 15.64 7.14 0.69
C LYS A 738 15.21 8.60 0.83
N THR A 739 15.00 9.13 2.04
CA THR A 739 14.59 10.54 2.26
C THR A 739 15.63 11.54 1.72
N MET A 740 16.92 11.23 1.81
CA MET A 740 18.00 12.04 1.20
C MET A 740 17.91 12.16 -0.33
N LYS A 741 17.17 11.27 -1.02
CA LYS A 741 16.93 11.41 -2.48
C LYS A 741 15.70 12.28 -2.79
N THR A 742 14.70 12.30 -1.91
CA THR A 742 13.41 12.96 -2.18
C THR A 742 13.30 14.37 -1.63
N ILE A 743 14.16 14.78 -0.67
CA ILE A 743 14.34 16.18 -0.19
C ILE A 743 13.14 16.77 0.60
N GLU A 744 11.93 16.24 0.45
CA GLU A 744 10.67 16.84 0.93
C GLU A 744 10.54 16.99 2.46
N THR A 745 11.23 16.16 3.27
CA THR A 745 11.09 16.16 4.74
C THR A 745 12.45 16.23 5.47
N HIS A 746 12.90 17.45 5.77
CA HIS A 746 14.17 17.69 6.48
C HIS A 746 14.18 17.09 7.89
N ASP A 747 13.09 17.28 8.66
CA ASP A 747 13.01 16.84 10.05
C ASP A 747 12.95 15.31 10.20
N GLU A 748 12.31 14.61 9.26
CA GLU A 748 12.32 13.14 9.20
C GLU A 748 13.73 12.60 8.92
N ALA A 749 14.49 13.26 8.04
CA ALA A 749 15.89 12.93 7.80
C ALA A 749 16.74 13.15 9.06
N CYS A 750 16.57 14.27 9.76
CA CYS A 750 17.23 14.53 11.05
C CYS A 750 16.87 13.45 12.11
N GLN A 751 15.61 13.05 12.20
CA GLN A 751 15.16 12.04 13.16
C GLN A 751 15.70 10.64 12.82
N ALA A 752 15.64 10.22 11.55
CA ALA A 752 16.18 8.95 11.09
C ALA A 752 17.71 8.89 11.26
N MET A 753 18.41 10.00 10.99
CA MET A 753 19.85 10.16 11.25
C MET A 753 20.18 9.96 12.73
N ASN A 754 19.48 10.68 13.63
CA ASN A 754 19.72 10.59 15.07
C ASN A 754 19.41 9.18 15.61
N ASN A 755 18.30 8.57 15.19
CA ASN A 755 17.92 7.21 15.56
C ASN A 755 18.98 6.18 15.11
N ALA A 756 19.48 6.29 13.87
CA ALA A 756 20.52 5.41 13.34
C ALA A 756 21.83 5.57 14.12
N VAL A 757 22.33 6.80 14.30
CA VAL A 757 23.59 7.07 15.02
C VAL A 757 23.53 6.59 16.46
N TRP A 758 22.46 6.89 17.20
CA TRP A 758 22.31 6.46 18.60
C TRP A 758 22.17 4.94 18.74
N SER A 759 21.46 4.29 17.80
CA SER A 759 21.36 2.82 17.77
C SER A 759 22.74 2.20 17.57
N PHE A 760 23.44 2.56 16.48
CA PHE A 760 24.76 2.00 16.19
C PHE A 760 25.81 2.37 17.25
N TRP A 761 25.79 3.57 17.83
CA TRP A 761 26.69 3.95 18.92
C TRP A 761 26.53 3.05 20.15
N THR A 762 25.28 2.75 20.52
CA THR A 762 24.96 1.85 21.63
C THR A 762 25.54 0.44 21.40
N ILE A 763 25.54 -0.03 20.16
CA ILE A 763 26.15 -1.32 19.76
C ILE A 763 27.68 -1.25 19.78
N ALA A 764 28.23 -0.16 19.23
CA ALA A 764 29.64 0.05 18.94
C ALA A 764 30.55 0.10 20.18
N GLU A 765 30.06 0.67 21.29
CA GLU A 765 30.82 0.79 22.54
C GLU A 765 30.49 -0.29 23.58
N HIS A 766 29.36 -0.99 23.47
CA HIS A 766 28.90 -1.87 24.56
C HIS A 766 29.79 -3.12 24.73
N PRO A 767 30.36 -3.40 25.93
CA PRO A 767 31.42 -4.40 26.08
C PRO A 767 31.08 -5.83 25.65
N SER A 768 29.88 -6.36 25.96
CA SER A 768 29.50 -7.74 25.60
C SER A 768 29.30 -7.97 24.10
N THR A 769 28.98 -6.91 23.35
CA THR A 769 28.43 -7.02 22.00
C THR A 769 29.38 -7.72 21.04
N ASP A 770 28.82 -8.58 20.18
CA ASP A 770 29.50 -9.29 19.10
C ASP A 770 30.47 -8.39 18.30
N VAL A 771 31.67 -8.89 18.02
CA VAL A 771 32.74 -8.14 17.33
C VAL A 771 32.36 -7.82 15.88
N ASN A 772 31.65 -8.70 15.20
CA ASN A 772 31.14 -8.45 13.85
C ASN A 772 30.11 -7.32 13.87
N MET A 773 29.17 -7.37 14.82
CA MET A 773 28.12 -6.33 14.96
C MET A 773 28.69 -4.98 15.41
N LYS A 774 29.68 -4.94 16.30
CA LYS A 774 30.45 -3.73 16.64
C LYS A 774 31.15 -3.14 15.41
N SER A 775 31.85 -3.97 14.65
CA SER A 775 32.56 -3.56 13.43
C SER A 775 31.58 -2.99 12.39
N SER A 776 30.44 -3.65 12.16
CA SER A 776 29.41 -3.14 11.26
C SER A 776 28.81 -1.82 11.76
N ALA A 777 28.50 -1.71 13.05
CA ALA A 777 28.00 -0.46 13.65
C ALA A 777 28.98 0.71 13.46
N TRP A 778 30.28 0.48 13.66
CA TRP A 778 31.33 1.46 13.35
C TRP A 778 31.33 1.86 11.87
N VAL A 779 31.21 0.90 10.95
CA VAL A 779 31.07 1.19 9.51
C VAL A 779 29.84 2.07 9.23
N HIS A 780 28.68 1.73 9.77
CA HIS A 780 27.45 2.51 9.57
C HIS A 780 27.55 3.94 10.12
N ILE A 781 28.15 4.15 11.30
CA ILE A 781 28.40 5.49 11.86
C ILE A 781 29.27 6.33 10.91
N GLY A 782 30.35 5.76 10.38
CA GLY A 782 31.21 6.44 9.40
C GLY A 782 30.45 6.84 8.12
N VAL A 783 29.61 5.94 7.60
CA VAL A 783 28.78 6.23 6.42
C VAL A 783 27.78 7.35 6.70
N LEU A 784 27.10 7.32 7.86
CA LEU A 784 26.17 8.36 8.29
C LEU A 784 26.88 9.72 8.41
N PHE A 785 28.06 9.78 9.03
CA PHE A 785 28.83 11.02 9.16
C PHE A 785 29.35 11.54 7.80
N SER A 786 29.67 10.66 6.85
CA SER A 786 29.98 11.05 5.47
C SER A 786 28.81 11.74 4.74
N TRP A 787 27.58 11.57 5.24
CA TRP A 787 26.38 12.20 4.68
C TRP A 787 26.08 13.58 5.28
N VAL A 788 26.53 13.85 6.52
CA VAL A 788 26.39 15.17 7.18
C VAL A 788 27.05 16.26 6.34
N SER A 789 28.34 16.11 6.04
CA SER A 789 29.11 17.08 5.25
C SER A 789 28.68 17.13 3.77
N LYS A 790 28.27 15.99 3.19
CA LYS A 790 27.87 15.91 1.78
C LYS A 790 26.51 16.56 1.49
N TRP A 791 25.54 16.41 2.39
CA TRP A 791 24.15 16.83 2.16
C TRP A 791 23.67 17.93 3.10
N ASN A 792 24.51 18.40 4.03
CA ASN A 792 24.18 19.40 5.05
C ASN A 792 22.91 19.01 5.85
N VAL A 793 22.80 17.73 6.21
CA VAL A 793 21.73 17.23 7.09
C VAL A 793 22.14 17.52 8.54
N PRO A 794 21.33 18.27 9.31
CA PRO A 794 21.57 18.49 10.72
C PRO A 794 21.66 17.15 11.46
N ILE A 795 22.69 17.04 12.28
CA ILE A 795 22.75 16.03 13.33
C ILE A 795 22.27 16.68 14.62
N GLY A 796 21.51 15.94 15.43
CA GLY A 796 21.10 16.39 16.77
C GLY A 796 22.21 16.23 17.79
N ASP A 797 21.85 16.23 19.06
CA ASP A 797 22.79 16.02 20.16
C ASP A 797 23.41 14.61 20.07
N VAL A 798 24.64 14.57 19.54
CA VAL A 798 25.51 13.39 19.57
C VAL A 798 26.31 13.33 20.87
N PRO A 799 26.73 12.12 21.29
CA PRO A 799 27.78 11.95 22.28
C PRO A 799 29.03 12.78 21.93
N GLU A 800 29.59 13.50 22.92
CA GLU A 800 30.83 14.28 22.76
C GLU A 800 31.98 13.43 22.18
N SER A 801 32.04 12.16 22.59
CA SER A 801 32.97 11.13 22.09
C SER A 801 32.84 10.77 20.62
N LEU A 802 31.76 11.16 19.94
CA LEU A 802 31.59 10.99 18.49
C LEU A 802 31.92 12.26 17.68
N SER A 803 32.12 13.41 18.33
CA SER A 803 32.39 14.69 17.64
C SER A 803 33.60 14.62 16.70
N GLU A 804 34.72 14.04 17.15
CA GLU A 804 35.96 13.91 16.37
C GLU A 804 35.85 12.99 15.14
N PHE A 805 34.75 12.24 14.99
CA PHE A 805 34.49 11.36 13.86
C PHE A 805 33.58 12.01 12.80
N ILE A 806 32.94 13.14 13.09
CA ILE A 806 32.13 13.88 12.10
C ILE A 806 33.04 14.54 11.06
N ASP A 807 34.19 15.07 11.49
CA ASP A 807 35.20 15.67 10.61
C ASP A 807 36.09 14.63 9.89
N ASP A 808 36.26 13.44 10.47
CA ASP A 808 36.98 12.30 9.86
C ASP A 808 36.12 11.00 9.90
N PRO A 809 35.11 10.86 9.02
CA PRO A 809 34.22 9.69 9.02
C PRO A 809 34.92 8.38 8.62
N GLU A 810 36.07 8.46 7.95
CA GLU A 810 36.90 7.29 7.62
C GLU A 810 37.49 6.66 8.89
N ARG A 811 37.75 7.46 9.94
CA ARG A 811 38.24 6.97 11.23
C ARG A 811 37.31 5.96 11.90
N CYS A 812 36.00 6.06 11.66
CA CYS A 812 35.05 5.03 12.07
C CYS A 812 35.33 3.69 11.38
N VAL A 813 35.60 3.69 10.07
CA VAL A 813 35.91 2.48 9.30
C VAL A 813 37.30 1.93 9.65
N ARG A 814 38.26 2.80 10.00
CA ARG A 814 39.54 2.37 10.60
C ARG A 814 39.34 1.68 11.95
N LYS A 815 38.55 2.25 12.87
CA LYS A 815 38.18 1.62 14.15
C LYS A 815 37.42 0.28 13.94
N ALA A 816 36.60 0.16 12.89
CA ALA A 816 36.01 -1.12 12.50
C ALA A 816 37.08 -2.16 12.08
N ARG A 817 38.06 -1.77 11.25
CA ARG A 817 39.17 -2.64 10.81
C ARG A 817 40.10 -3.03 11.97
N GLU A 818 40.22 -2.20 13.00
CA GLU A 818 40.93 -2.55 14.23
C GLU A 818 40.21 -3.62 15.06
N ILE A 819 38.88 -3.76 14.93
CA ILE A 819 38.07 -4.78 15.61
C ILE A 819 38.01 -6.09 14.78
N VAL A 820 37.78 -5.99 13.46
CA VAL A 820 37.78 -7.13 12.54
C VAL A 820 38.59 -6.79 11.28
N PRO A 821 39.90 -7.07 11.24
CA PRO A 821 40.78 -6.69 10.12
C PRO A 821 40.38 -7.31 8.79
N ASP A 822 40.01 -8.59 8.82
CA ASP A 822 39.67 -9.41 7.66
C ASP A 822 38.16 -9.39 7.35
N SER A 823 37.46 -8.29 7.70
CA SER A 823 36.04 -8.12 7.39
C SER A 823 35.84 -7.62 5.95
N PRO A 824 35.17 -8.39 5.07
CA PRO A 824 34.95 -7.99 3.68
C PRO A 824 34.12 -6.71 3.56
N GLN A 825 33.14 -6.57 4.47
CA GLN A 825 32.31 -5.37 4.57
C GLN A 825 33.18 -4.16 4.88
N VAL A 826 34.05 -4.23 5.90
CA VAL A 826 34.94 -3.11 6.28
C VAL A 826 35.86 -2.72 5.12
N LEU A 827 36.45 -3.70 4.42
CA LEU A 827 37.29 -3.44 3.25
C LEU A 827 36.52 -2.76 2.12
N ASN A 828 35.29 -3.23 1.81
CA ASN A 828 34.44 -2.61 0.79
C ASN A 828 34.08 -1.15 1.11
N TYR A 829 33.82 -0.83 2.39
CA TYR A 829 33.54 0.53 2.81
C TYR A 829 34.80 1.41 2.87
N LEU A 830 35.95 0.88 3.28
CA LEU A 830 37.22 1.62 3.26
C LEU A 830 37.64 1.95 1.83
N ALA A 831 37.47 1.01 0.90
CA ALA A 831 37.66 1.22 -0.53
C ALA A 831 36.75 2.34 -1.07
N ARG A 832 35.48 2.35 -0.64
CA ARG A 832 34.51 3.40 -0.99
C ARG A 832 34.94 4.78 -0.48
N PHE A 833 35.50 4.88 0.73
CA PHE A 833 36.06 6.13 1.26
C PHE A 833 37.29 6.60 0.47
N ARG A 834 38.25 5.70 0.19
CA ARG A 834 39.42 5.99 -0.67
C ARG A 834 39.00 6.49 -2.06
N SER A 835 38.05 5.80 -2.69
CA SER A 835 37.48 6.20 -4.00
C SER A 835 36.80 7.57 -3.97
N GLN A 836 36.15 7.95 -2.86
CA GLN A 836 35.54 9.26 -2.68
C GLN A 836 36.59 10.36 -2.46
N ALA A 837 37.69 10.07 -1.76
CA ALA A 837 38.85 10.95 -1.62
C ALA A 837 39.68 11.09 -2.92
N GLY A 838 39.39 10.29 -3.96
CA GLY A 838 40.13 10.27 -5.22
C GLY A 838 41.31 9.30 -5.25
N ASP A 839 41.55 8.56 -4.16
CA ASP A 839 42.55 7.48 -4.08
C ASP A 839 41.96 6.19 -4.70
N VAL A 840 42.01 6.16 -6.03
CA VAL A 840 41.50 5.06 -6.86
C VAL A 840 42.33 3.79 -6.69
N GLU A 841 43.65 3.91 -6.57
CA GLU A 841 44.56 2.76 -6.55
C GLU A 841 44.41 1.96 -5.25
N GLU A 842 44.40 2.63 -4.08
CA GLU A 842 44.12 1.96 -2.80
C GLU A 842 42.68 1.44 -2.74
N ALA A 843 41.71 2.12 -3.36
CA ALA A 843 40.33 1.61 -3.44
C ALA A 843 40.24 0.29 -4.22
N LEU A 844 40.87 0.21 -5.41
CA LEU A 844 40.92 -1.02 -6.20
C LEU A 844 41.68 -2.12 -5.45
N ARG A 845 42.79 -1.78 -4.77
CA ARG A 845 43.57 -2.70 -3.95
C ARG A 845 42.76 -3.27 -2.78
N LEU A 846 41.93 -2.46 -2.12
CA LEU A 846 41.05 -2.87 -1.03
C LEU A 846 39.87 -3.73 -1.51
N TYR A 847 39.32 -3.46 -2.70
CA TYR A 847 38.32 -4.36 -3.31
C TYR A 847 38.92 -5.72 -3.70
N GLU A 848 40.15 -5.76 -4.23
CA GLU A 848 40.89 -7.02 -4.47
C GLU A 848 41.17 -7.76 -3.14
N GLU A 849 41.65 -7.05 -2.11
CA GLU A 849 41.85 -7.61 -0.75
C GLU A 849 40.56 -8.25 -0.21
N SER A 850 39.42 -7.60 -0.40
CA SER A 850 38.08 -8.10 -0.03
C SER A 850 37.63 -9.30 -0.88
N ILE A 851 37.98 -9.35 -2.16
CA ILE A 851 37.62 -10.43 -3.08
C ILE A 851 38.42 -11.71 -2.82
N LEU A 852 39.64 -11.61 -2.31
CA LEU A 852 40.53 -12.75 -2.06
C LEU A 852 40.33 -13.47 -0.71
N LEU A 853 39.46 -12.98 0.16
CA LEU A 853 39.20 -13.58 1.47
C LEU A 853 38.48 -14.95 1.38
N PRO A 854 38.76 -15.92 2.28
CA PRO A 854 38.11 -17.24 2.23
C PRO A 854 36.59 -17.21 2.40
N SER A 855 36.07 -16.17 3.05
CA SER A 855 34.64 -15.94 3.33
C SER A 855 33.88 -15.29 2.16
N THR A 856 34.54 -14.89 1.07
CA THR A 856 33.97 -13.92 0.11
C THR A 856 33.56 -14.50 -1.25
N LYS A 857 33.33 -15.81 -1.29
CA LYS A 857 32.70 -16.50 -2.44
C LYS A 857 31.35 -15.89 -2.85
N GLU A 858 30.67 -15.21 -1.91
CA GLU A 858 29.38 -14.53 -2.09
C GLU A 858 29.46 -13.00 -1.84
N ASN A 859 30.65 -12.40 -1.90
CA ASN A 859 30.85 -10.96 -1.71
C ASN A 859 30.60 -10.17 -3.00
N PHE A 860 29.41 -10.29 -3.58
CA PHE A 860 29.07 -9.63 -4.86
C PHE A 860 29.26 -8.11 -4.77
N PHE A 861 28.98 -7.52 -3.61
CA PHE A 861 29.21 -6.10 -3.33
C PHE A 861 30.63 -5.62 -3.65
N ALA A 862 31.67 -6.43 -3.45
CA ALA A 862 33.05 -6.06 -3.78
C ALA A 862 33.27 -6.02 -5.31
N TYR A 863 32.84 -7.08 -6.02
CA TYR A 863 32.91 -7.15 -7.48
C TYR A 863 32.10 -6.03 -8.15
N SER A 864 30.84 -5.84 -7.75
CA SER A 864 29.96 -4.79 -8.28
C SER A 864 30.52 -3.38 -8.00
N SER A 865 31.05 -3.12 -6.80
CA SER A 865 31.65 -1.81 -6.49
C SER A 865 32.95 -1.58 -7.27
N ARG A 866 33.75 -2.63 -7.48
CA ARG A 866 34.97 -2.56 -8.30
C ARG A 866 34.64 -2.32 -9.77
N ALA A 867 33.65 -3.01 -10.31
CA ALA A 867 33.15 -2.80 -11.66
C ALA A 867 32.59 -1.37 -11.86
N GLU A 868 31.82 -0.86 -10.89
CA GLU A 868 31.34 0.54 -10.91
C GLU A 868 32.52 1.52 -10.92
N LEU A 869 33.53 1.31 -10.06
CA LEU A 869 34.72 2.15 -10.00
C LEU A 869 35.52 2.09 -11.31
N CYS A 870 35.81 0.90 -11.84
CA CYS A 870 36.53 0.76 -13.10
C CYS A 870 35.76 1.39 -14.28
N LEU A 871 34.44 1.21 -14.37
CA LEU A 871 33.59 1.85 -15.39
C LEU A 871 33.61 3.38 -15.27
N LYS A 872 33.59 3.90 -14.04
CA LYS A 872 33.68 5.35 -13.73
C LYS A 872 35.04 5.93 -14.10
N GLU A 873 36.13 5.23 -13.81
CA GLU A 873 37.48 5.66 -14.19
C GLU A 873 37.72 5.56 -15.69
N HIS A 874 37.16 4.56 -16.38
CA HIS A 874 37.15 4.54 -17.84
C HIS A 874 36.44 5.79 -18.41
N LYS A 875 35.25 6.13 -17.90
CA LYS A 875 34.52 7.33 -18.34
C LYS A 875 35.31 8.62 -18.06
N ARG A 876 35.95 8.75 -16.89
CA ARG A 876 36.87 9.86 -16.56
C ARG A 876 38.04 9.94 -17.54
N ALA A 877 38.65 8.80 -17.87
CA ALA A 877 39.78 8.71 -18.79
C ALA A 877 39.39 9.01 -20.26
N VAL A 878 38.18 8.64 -20.70
CA VAL A 878 37.59 9.08 -21.98
C VAL A 878 37.48 10.61 -22.03
N SER A 879 36.98 11.25 -20.96
CA SER A 879 36.90 12.72 -20.86
C SER A 879 38.26 13.44 -20.75
N ALA A 880 39.36 12.69 -20.70
CA ALA A 880 40.73 13.20 -20.67
C ALA A 880 41.58 12.70 -21.86
N ASP A 881 40.93 12.21 -22.93
CA ASP A 881 41.55 11.66 -24.15
C ASP A 881 42.56 10.51 -23.91
N ALA A 882 42.48 9.83 -22.77
CA ALA A 882 43.40 8.77 -22.35
C ALA A 882 42.71 7.46 -21.90
N PRO A 883 41.71 6.93 -22.64
CA PRO A 883 40.88 5.81 -22.17
C PRO A 883 41.65 4.49 -22.02
N ASP A 884 41.74 3.99 -20.78
CA ASP A 884 42.24 2.64 -20.52
C ASP A 884 41.13 1.60 -20.74
N ARG A 885 41.37 0.63 -21.62
CA ARG A 885 40.48 -0.49 -21.88
C ARG A 885 40.45 -1.49 -20.73
N ARG A 886 41.57 -1.66 -20.00
CA ARG A 886 41.73 -2.68 -18.93
C ARG A 886 40.68 -2.54 -17.84
N HIS A 887 40.25 -1.31 -17.54
CA HIS A 887 39.14 -1.06 -16.62
C HIS A 887 37.80 -1.62 -17.12
N LEU A 888 37.50 -1.53 -18.42
CA LEU A 888 36.28 -2.15 -18.97
C LEU A 888 36.40 -3.67 -19.03
N ASP A 889 37.57 -4.22 -19.38
CA ASP A 889 37.77 -5.67 -19.39
C ASP A 889 37.59 -6.23 -17.96
N GLN A 890 38.20 -5.60 -16.93
CA GLN A 890 38.01 -5.98 -15.52
C GLN A 890 36.56 -5.84 -15.04
N ALA A 891 35.89 -4.71 -15.32
CA ALA A 891 34.50 -4.49 -14.93
C ALA A 891 33.56 -5.51 -15.60
N LYS A 892 33.82 -5.87 -16.86
CA LYS A 892 33.09 -6.90 -17.59
C LYS A 892 33.25 -8.27 -16.93
N ASP A 893 34.48 -8.66 -16.60
CA ASP A 893 34.77 -9.98 -16.03
C ASP A 893 34.25 -10.11 -14.58
N ASP A 894 34.32 -9.04 -13.78
CA ASP A 894 33.71 -8.97 -12.44
C ASP A 894 32.18 -9.16 -12.50
N LEU A 895 31.50 -8.45 -13.42
CA LEU A 895 30.05 -8.52 -13.58
C LEU A 895 29.59 -9.85 -14.19
N GLU A 896 30.28 -10.36 -15.22
CA GLU A 896 29.97 -11.68 -15.77
C GLU A 896 30.16 -12.78 -14.72
N TYR A 897 31.17 -12.70 -13.85
CA TYR A 897 31.34 -13.65 -12.75
C TYR A 897 30.15 -13.64 -11.77
N ILE A 898 29.79 -12.48 -11.20
CA ILE A 898 28.75 -12.41 -10.17
C ILE A 898 27.35 -12.69 -10.72
N LEU A 899 27.07 -12.38 -11.99
CA LEU A 899 25.80 -12.71 -12.63
C LEU A 899 25.63 -14.24 -12.84
N THR A 900 26.70 -15.06 -12.74
CA THR A 900 26.58 -16.53 -12.63
C THR A 900 26.21 -17.03 -11.22
N LYS A 901 25.97 -16.13 -10.26
CA LYS A 901 25.73 -16.43 -8.84
C LYS A 901 24.51 -15.71 -8.27
N HIS A 902 24.27 -14.48 -8.68
CA HIS A 902 23.22 -13.60 -8.16
C HIS A 902 22.66 -12.74 -9.30
N GLU A 903 21.38 -12.89 -9.61
CA GLU A 903 20.73 -12.07 -10.63
C GLU A 903 20.37 -10.70 -10.06
N SER A 904 20.92 -9.65 -10.65
CA SER A 904 20.73 -8.27 -10.18
C SER A 904 20.38 -7.35 -11.35
N PRO A 905 19.24 -6.65 -11.32
CA PRO A 905 18.89 -5.68 -12.36
C PRO A 905 19.87 -4.51 -12.42
N LEU A 906 20.56 -4.19 -11.32
CA LEU A 906 21.59 -3.14 -11.32
C LEU A 906 22.85 -3.61 -12.05
N ASP A 907 23.31 -4.84 -11.79
CA ASP A 907 24.54 -5.38 -12.37
C ASP A 907 24.37 -5.75 -13.84
N TYR A 908 23.19 -6.26 -14.25
CA TYR A 908 22.85 -6.42 -15.68
C TYR A 908 22.83 -5.06 -16.41
N ALA A 909 22.28 -4.00 -15.80
CA ALA A 909 22.32 -2.65 -16.38
C ALA A 909 23.77 -2.09 -16.44
N MET A 910 24.60 -2.39 -15.43
CA MET A 910 26.02 -2.01 -15.42
C MET A 910 26.82 -2.75 -16.50
N LEU A 911 26.58 -4.05 -16.70
CA LEU A 911 27.22 -4.85 -17.75
C LEU A 911 26.79 -4.37 -19.15
N ALA A 912 25.54 -3.92 -19.30
CA ALA A 912 25.07 -3.26 -20.51
C ALA A 912 25.84 -1.94 -20.78
N ASP A 913 26.10 -1.14 -19.75
CA ASP A 913 26.89 0.11 -19.88
C ASP A 913 28.36 -0.16 -20.20
N VAL A 914 28.98 -1.19 -19.60
CA VAL A 914 30.32 -1.67 -19.95
C VAL A 914 30.38 -2.10 -21.42
N CYS A 915 29.40 -2.87 -21.91
CA CYS A 915 29.27 -3.23 -23.32
C CYS A 915 29.09 -1.98 -24.23
N LEU A 916 28.30 -1.00 -23.80
CA LEU A 916 28.12 0.27 -24.49
C LEU A 916 29.43 1.09 -24.55
N GLN A 917 30.26 1.09 -23.51
CA GLN A 917 31.57 1.77 -23.56
C GLN A 917 32.54 1.02 -24.48
N MET A 918 32.57 -0.33 -24.43
CA MET A 918 33.36 -1.15 -25.36
C MET A 918 33.03 -0.83 -26.83
N ALA A 919 31.74 -0.66 -27.17
CA ALA A 919 31.30 -0.32 -28.52
C ALA A 919 31.77 1.06 -29.03
N LYS A 920 32.08 2.00 -28.12
CA LYS A 920 32.57 3.36 -28.46
C LYS A 920 34.06 3.40 -28.76
N ILE A 921 34.84 2.44 -28.28
CA ILE A 921 36.28 2.33 -28.59
C ILE A 921 36.47 2.18 -30.12
N PRO A 922 37.57 2.67 -30.71
CA PRO A 922 37.91 2.42 -32.11
C PRO A 922 38.15 0.92 -32.40
N ILE A 923 37.07 0.23 -32.80
CA ILE A 923 37.03 -1.17 -33.21
C ILE A 923 36.29 -1.30 -34.55
N ASP A 924 36.34 -2.49 -35.16
CA ASP A 924 35.61 -2.76 -36.41
C ASP A 924 34.08 -2.79 -36.21
N SER A 925 33.36 -2.68 -37.33
CA SER A 925 31.89 -2.56 -37.30
C SER A 925 31.16 -3.83 -36.86
N ALA A 926 31.75 -5.02 -37.00
CA ALA A 926 31.13 -6.27 -36.56
C ALA A 926 31.26 -6.44 -35.05
N THR A 927 32.47 -6.24 -34.50
CA THR A 927 32.70 -6.26 -33.04
C THR A 927 31.91 -5.15 -32.34
N ARG A 928 31.80 -3.95 -32.93
CA ARG A 928 30.89 -2.90 -32.42
C ARG A 928 29.44 -3.34 -32.38
N GLN A 929 28.95 -3.96 -33.44
CA GLN A 929 27.56 -4.44 -33.51
C GLN A 929 27.32 -5.55 -32.46
N GLU A 930 28.28 -6.44 -32.25
CA GLU A 930 28.20 -7.49 -31.22
C GLU A 930 28.07 -6.89 -29.81
N TYR A 931 28.92 -5.92 -29.45
CA TYR A 931 28.83 -5.24 -28.15
C TYR A 931 27.52 -4.47 -27.96
N LEU A 932 27.00 -3.79 -28.99
CA LEU A 932 25.69 -3.11 -28.91
C LEU A 932 24.52 -4.10 -28.76
N THR A 933 24.57 -5.24 -29.43
CA THR A 933 23.59 -6.32 -29.26
C THR A 933 23.69 -6.95 -27.86
N LYS A 934 24.89 -7.18 -27.32
CA LYS A 934 25.10 -7.64 -25.93
C LYS A 934 24.59 -6.62 -24.91
N ALA A 935 24.81 -5.33 -25.13
CA ALA A 935 24.29 -4.28 -24.27
C ALA A 935 22.75 -4.31 -24.22
N LEU A 936 22.09 -4.34 -25.39
CA LEU A 936 20.63 -4.42 -25.47
C LEU A 936 20.05 -5.72 -24.87
N HIS A 937 20.77 -6.84 -24.99
CA HIS A 937 20.36 -8.10 -24.35
C HIS A 937 20.44 -8.02 -22.81
N ASN A 938 21.52 -7.46 -22.26
CA ASN A 938 21.65 -7.24 -20.83
C ASN A 938 20.63 -6.20 -20.30
N CYS A 939 20.30 -5.17 -21.09
CA CYS A 939 19.15 -4.29 -20.80
C CYS A 939 17.85 -5.09 -20.72
N PHE A 940 17.56 -5.97 -21.69
CA PHE A 940 16.34 -6.79 -21.66
C PHE A 940 16.29 -7.74 -20.46
N ILE A 941 17.40 -8.38 -20.09
CA ILE A 941 17.43 -9.21 -18.87
C ILE A 941 17.21 -8.35 -17.63
N SER A 942 17.93 -7.22 -17.51
CA SER A 942 17.72 -6.23 -16.43
C SER A 942 16.25 -5.80 -16.31
N GLU A 943 15.55 -5.56 -17.42
CA GLU A 943 14.15 -5.12 -17.45
C GLU A 943 13.18 -6.17 -16.88
N ASN A 944 13.48 -7.45 -17.12
CA ASN A 944 12.68 -8.60 -16.65
C ASN A 944 13.11 -9.12 -15.26
N CYS A 945 14.32 -8.82 -14.80
CA CYS A 945 14.71 -9.01 -13.40
C CYS A 945 13.79 -8.21 -12.46
N GLN A 946 13.62 -8.69 -11.23
CA GLN A 946 12.58 -8.20 -10.32
C GLN A 946 12.65 -6.67 -10.12
N ARG A 947 11.65 -5.97 -10.67
CA ARG A 947 11.50 -4.49 -10.67
C ARG A 947 12.61 -3.71 -11.38
N GLY A 948 13.39 -4.34 -12.25
CA GLY A 948 14.39 -3.63 -13.04
C GLY A 948 13.79 -2.67 -14.05
N ASN A 949 12.56 -2.93 -14.52
CA ASN A 949 11.72 -1.99 -15.26
C ASN A 949 11.39 -0.67 -14.52
N GLU A 950 11.70 -0.54 -13.22
CA GLU A 950 11.62 0.70 -12.45
C GLU A 950 12.93 1.51 -12.41
N ARG A 951 14.04 1.03 -13.02
CA ARG A 951 15.35 1.69 -12.97
C ARG A 951 15.61 2.60 -14.18
N ASP A 952 16.02 3.83 -13.94
CA ASP A 952 16.39 4.82 -14.96
C ASP A 952 17.69 4.47 -15.72
N GLN A 953 18.69 3.90 -15.03
CA GLN A 953 20.01 3.59 -15.62
C GLN A 953 19.90 2.61 -16.79
N LEU A 954 19.03 1.60 -16.65
CA LEU A 954 18.65 0.65 -17.69
C LEU A 954 18.22 1.38 -18.98
N TYR A 955 17.26 2.29 -18.86
CA TYR A 955 16.66 2.96 -20.00
C TYR A 955 17.60 3.98 -20.65
N ASN A 956 18.45 4.64 -19.86
CA ASN A 956 19.55 5.48 -20.34
C ASN A 956 20.50 4.68 -21.26
N VAL A 957 21.01 3.55 -20.77
CA VAL A 957 21.91 2.67 -21.55
C VAL A 957 21.22 2.14 -22.80
N ARG A 958 19.96 1.67 -22.67
CA ARG A 958 19.16 1.16 -23.79
C ARG A 958 18.95 2.21 -24.88
N GLY A 959 18.62 3.44 -24.49
CA GLY A 959 18.44 4.57 -25.40
C GLY A 959 19.75 4.97 -26.10
N ARG A 960 20.87 5.04 -25.37
CA ARG A 960 22.20 5.32 -25.95
C ARG A 960 22.65 4.25 -26.94
N CYS A 961 22.40 2.96 -26.65
CA CYS A 961 22.65 1.87 -27.60
C CYS A 961 21.79 2.04 -28.87
N GLN A 962 20.52 2.41 -28.72
CA GLN A 962 19.61 2.64 -29.85
C GLN A 962 20.04 3.84 -30.71
N CYS A 963 20.55 4.93 -30.14
CA CYS A 963 21.15 6.05 -30.90
C CYS A 963 22.38 5.60 -31.71
N LEU A 964 23.28 4.80 -31.15
CA LEU A 964 24.46 4.29 -31.89
C LEU A 964 24.10 3.30 -33.00
N LEU A 965 22.88 2.77 -33.01
CA LEU A 965 22.31 1.93 -34.07
C LEU A 965 21.41 2.72 -35.05
N GLY A 966 21.35 4.06 -34.95
CA GLY A 966 20.47 4.92 -35.75
C GLY A 966 18.97 4.80 -35.43
N GLN A 967 18.61 4.10 -34.34
CA GLN A 967 17.22 3.79 -33.97
C GLN A 967 16.60 4.90 -33.11
N HIS A 968 16.74 6.17 -33.53
CA HIS A 968 16.40 7.36 -32.71
C HIS A 968 14.97 7.36 -32.17
N ARG A 969 13.97 6.91 -32.96
CA ARG A 969 12.58 6.76 -32.47
C ARG A 969 12.48 5.81 -31.26
N ARG A 970 13.23 4.70 -31.24
CA ARG A 970 13.27 3.76 -30.09
C ARG A 970 14.04 4.36 -28.92
N ALA A 971 15.13 5.07 -29.19
CA ALA A 971 15.91 5.76 -28.17
C ALA A 971 15.06 6.78 -27.41
N ARG A 972 14.24 7.57 -28.12
CA ARG A 972 13.27 8.52 -27.54
C ARG A 972 12.30 7.85 -26.56
N GLU A 973 11.71 6.71 -26.93
CA GLU A 973 10.81 5.97 -26.03
C GLU A 973 11.55 5.35 -24.83
N SER A 974 12.80 4.90 -25.01
CA SER A 974 13.63 4.50 -23.87
C SER A 974 13.88 5.68 -22.93
N PHE A 975 14.33 6.85 -23.41
CA PHE A 975 14.57 8.01 -22.54
C PHE A 975 13.30 8.53 -21.85
N LYS A 976 12.13 8.47 -22.50
CA LYS A 976 10.83 8.74 -21.86
C LYS A 976 10.53 7.78 -20.69
N LEU A 977 10.80 6.48 -20.85
CA LEU A 977 10.63 5.49 -19.77
C LEU A 977 11.64 5.75 -18.63
N GLY A 978 12.88 6.07 -18.96
CA GLY A 978 13.89 6.52 -17.99
C GLY A 978 13.43 7.75 -17.20
N MET A 979 12.92 8.77 -17.88
CA MET A 979 12.38 9.99 -17.23
C MET A 979 11.14 9.69 -16.36
N ARG A 980 10.30 8.72 -16.72
CA ARG A 980 9.19 8.24 -15.85
C ARG A 980 9.74 7.62 -14.56
N CYS A 981 10.86 6.89 -14.62
CA CYS A 981 11.55 6.35 -13.45
C CYS A 981 12.25 7.44 -12.62
N GLU A 982 12.96 8.37 -13.25
CA GLU A 982 13.58 9.53 -12.60
C GLU A 982 12.55 10.33 -11.78
N LYS A 983 11.37 10.59 -12.36
CA LYS A 983 10.27 11.27 -11.67
C LYS A 983 9.75 10.48 -10.46
N LYS A 984 9.64 9.15 -10.53
CA LYS A 984 9.29 8.29 -9.38
C LYS A 984 10.34 8.32 -8.26
N LEU A 985 11.59 8.66 -8.58
CA LEU A 985 12.71 8.78 -7.63
C LEU A 985 12.86 10.20 -7.06
N GLY A 986 11.99 11.14 -7.42
CA GLY A 986 12.03 12.54 -6.97
C GLY A 986 12.87 13.48 -7.84
N TYR A 987 13.53 12.99 -8.89
CA TYR A 987 14.32 13.84 -9.79
C TYR A 987 13.39 14.66 -10.70
N ARG A 988 13.50 15.99 -10.64
CA ARG A 988 12.69 16.89 -11.49
C ARG A 988 13.06 16.79 -12.97
N TRP A 989 14.33 16.58 -13.26
CA TRP A 989 14.92 16.35 -14.59
C TRP A 989 16.25 15.63 -14.35
N GLY A 990 16.39 14.38 -14.79
CA GLY A 990 17.62 13.61 -14.68
C GLY A 990 18.36 13.49 -16.02
N GLU A 991 19.27 12.52 -16.08
CA GLU A 991 20.12 12.30 -17.26
C GLU A 991 19.29 11.84 -18.48
N CYS A 992 18.21 11.09 -18.27
CA CYS A 992 17.26 10.70 -19.31
C CYS A 992 16.48 11.90 -19.84
N GLY A 993 16.15 12.88 -18.98
CA GLY A 993 15.52 14.15 -19.39
C GLY A 993 16.41 14.95 -20.35
N SER A 994 17.71 15.09 -20.04
CA SER A 994 18.68 15.74 -20.93
C SER A 994 18.86 14.98 -22.26
N LEU A 995 19.07 13.67 -22.19
CA LEU A 995 19.27 12.83 -23.39
C LEU A 995 18.02 12.77 -24.30
N LEU A 996 16.82 12.93 -23.73
CA LEU A 996 15.58 13.05 -24.49
C LEU A 996 15.56 14.34 -25.32
N ALA A 997 15.98 15.47 -24.74
CA ALA A 997 16.06 16.75 -25.47
C ALA A 997 17.13 16.70 -26.58
N ASP A 998 18.34 16.21 -26.28
CA ASP A 998 19.41 16.02 -27.27
C ASP A 998 18.92 15.15 -28.45
N CYS A 999 18.17 14.08 -28.16
CA CYS A 999 17.63 13.17 -29.17
C CYS A 999 16.48 13.79 -29.98
N GLU A 1000 15.72 14.73 -29.43
CA GLU A 1000 14.65 15.44 -30.13
C GLU A 1000 15.20 16.54 -31.06
N ASP A 1001 16.23 17.27 -30.66
CA ASP A 1001 16.89 18.25 -31.53
C ASP A 1001 17.68 17.57 -32.65
N HIS A 1002 18.33 16.43 -32.39
CA HIS A 1002 18.92 15.62 -33.46
C HIS A 1002 17.88 15.05 -34.45
N HIS A 1003 16.66 14.73 -34.00
CA HIS A 1003 15.59 14.28 -34.90
C HIS A 1003 15.11 15.43 -35.80
N ARG A 1004 14.88 16.62 -35.23
CA ARG A 1004 14.50 17.84 -35.98
C ARG A 1004 15.51 18.18 -37.07
N LEU A 1005 16.80 18.12 -36.77
CA LEU A 1005 17.88 18.40 -37.71
C LEU A 1005 18.13 17.27 -38.73
N GLY A 1006 17.59 16.07 -38.48
CA GLY A 1006 17.70 14.91 -39.36
C GLY A 1006 16.60 14.82 -40.42
N ASP A 1007 15.44 15.45 -40.18
CA ASP A 1007 14.32 15.49 -41.14
C ASP A 1007 14.47 16.62 -42.20
N ASP A 1008 15.52 17.46 -42.07
CA ASP A 1008 15.85 18.62 -42.93
C ASP A 1008 16.91 18.31 -44.03
N TYR A 1009 17.25 17.03 -44.29
CA TYR A 1009 18.37 16.60 -45.15
C TYR A 1009 18.04 15.51 -46.19
#